data_AF-A0A8H4A7F8-F1
#
_entry.id   AF-A0A8H4A7F8-F1
#
_cell.length_a   1.000
_cell.length_b   1.000
_cell.length_c   1.000
_cell.angle_alpha   90.00
_cell.angle_beta   90.00
_cell.angle_gamma   90.00
#
_symmetry.space_group_name_H-M   'P 1'
#
loop_
_entity.id
_entity.type
_entity.pdbx_description
1 polymer ?
#
loop_
_entity_poly.entity_id
_entity_poly.type
_entity_poly.pdbx_seq_one_letter_code
_entity_poly.pdbx_strand_id
1 'polypeptide(L)'
;MLAWNYKYLLSVQILNGLKFLHDNGITHSELHPKNILVHNGIPKLTNIWMPKFRVPNKFSFVEYCPPEILSSDNIIPNKLKLDIYRLGVLLWEISSNGIEPFSKNCDRLSLTNDIKNGIRELPINGTPPKYVELYKKCWDNHPDNRPNCTNILAELNAQRTTTNSNRYSDPNSKYERLQQLKIEFVNLFNLNKGRNYNNNDFVNGEGTILRNDGGLKLQKIIHSSPIIYFSKKSFELESENDYIRINIPICTVQYQSEATDEFILDIKNILSISDENKKQEMLKKKLNNYGDYVVTEVVIGGAITIKNWSKIDDANKSRLKTYLQWGIDYAKGKKLEIFEDVPLDGLPPLPSFKTSETMKCVGDLYSWIKNLYNYKNLEIISYEKFKPSYQSLPVDLIQQILECSNLQHLSRFGSTLVPHMPPQYDSKDVIEWIKSPKPPSELYMRDWIQNNLLQHGVLLQSSKLGHAVKPALKFLMEPKIIPMNKVTILISQPKTPQAAYLLENGIILKKDELELDNIPFSGYSSLLNRPLEDFSNSKKYSEKIYCQITFHALKISFDTSNIKCLQQFSNAVNSALESYEPYKNLCTLFGNDYGHLLPRTITLGGVLSKTFKSCDDLTKFIHERQFEFEGNDPDSPREIEEILKIWNGESKDIDTSLFLDNNGDIVHRSNIGDWWKTLADNPNNWKVTSSEDWMPLYKILNNTQNIETILNDKYHLVFNGENLLYNNQTTVVINFPGQIENNYYIFGNVVKENNKGDWERVPKITVRFDYQNKHGCAAYIQKNNDASQDNLKLIWFVLAKPNGYYSNKNRNVKFAYGELDIDDNQSNITLNGENISSNCVLMTSFVSRTLKDTVSYDIMIKAWTKATIELKVQKEERDDNSKQKVIKKIGLIDSSDEEDSSDDSESTIDSNSEQNSQEKVTLRWCIVYTNEREPMKSEDKGTYPWDAFGIYLDDSSKRD
;
A
#
# COMPACT_ATOMS: atom_id res chain seq x y z
N MET A 1 14.75 -1.92 -13.66
CA MET A 1 16.12 -2.47 -13.54
C MET A 1 17.11 -1.35 -13.89
N LEU A 2 18.16 -1.12 -13.09
CA LEU A 2 19.12 -0.04 -13.38
C LEU A 2 20.05 -0.44 -14.53
N ALA A 3 20.25 0.43 -15.51
CA ALA A 3 21.24 0.19 -16.55
C ALA A 3 22.66 0.19 -15.97
N TRP A 4 23.57 -0.59 -16.56
CA TRP A 4 24.95 -0.77 -16.04
C TRP A 4 25.70 0.55 -15.85
N ASN A 5 25.49 1.52 -16.73
CA ASN A 5 26.11 2.85 -16.60
C ASN A 5 25.74 3.54 -15.28
N TYR A 6 24.50 3.40 -14.83
CA TYR A 6 24.05 3.94 -13.54
C TYR A 6 24.62 3.13 -12.37
N LYS A 7 24.70 1.80 -12.49
CA LYS A 7 25.33 0.94 -11.45
C LYS A 7 26.80 1.30 -11.24
N TYR A 8 27.55 1.52 -12.32
CA TYR A 8 28.94 2.00 -12.27
C TYR A 8 29.02 3.40 -11.64
N LEU A 9 28.16 4.34 -12.06
CA LEU A 9 28.16 5.69 -11.50
C LEU A 9 27.88 5.69 -10.00
N LEU A 10 26.88 4.93 -9.57
CA LEU A 10 26.51 4.76 -8.16
C LEU A 10 27.68 4.17 -7.36
N SER A 11 28.32 3.11 -7.87
CA SER A 11 29.49 2.48 -7.25
C SER A 11 30.65 3.46 -7.08
N VAL A 12 30.94 4.26 -8.12
CA VAL A 12 32.00 5.28 -8.10
C VAL A 12 31.70 6.39 -7.10
N GLN A 13 30.46 6.87 -7.02
CA GLN A 13 30.09 7.93 -6.09
C GLN A 13 30.15 7.48 -4.62
N ILE A 14 29.68 6.26 -4.32
CA ILE A 14 29.81 5.65 -2.99
C ILE A 14 31.29 5.49 -2.62
N LEU A 15 32.08 4.95 -3.55
CA LEU A 15 33.51 4.76 -3.35
C LEU A 15 34.27 6.07 -3.15
N ASN A 16 33.90 7.14 -3.85
CA ASN A 16 34.53 8.46 -3.65
C ASN A 16 34.26 9.00 -2.24
N GLY A 17 33.04 8.82 -1.72
CA GLY A 17 32.72 9.14 -0.33
C GLY A 17 33.56 8.32 0.65
N LEU A 18 33.69 7.01 0.41
CA LEU A 18 34.46 6.13 1.29
C LEU A 18 35.96 6.42 1.22
N LYS A 19 36.47 6.67 0.02
CA LYS A 19 37.87 7.06 -0.22
C LYS A 19 38.19 8.34 0.55
N PHE A 20 37.32 9.35 0.49
CA PHE A 20 37.50 10.58 1.25
C PHE A 20 37.64 10.30 2.76
N LEU A 21 36.82 9.40 3.32
CA LEU A 21 36.96 9.01 4.73
C LEU A 21 38.30 8.31 4.98
N HIS A 22 38.67 7.33 4.16
CA HIS A 22 39.91 6.55 4.31
C HIS A 22 41.17 7.40 4.17
N ASP A 23 41.19 8.35 3.22
CA ASP A 23 42.28 9.30 3.02
C ASP A 23 42.48 10.21 4.25
N ASN A 24 41.41 10.46 5.02
CA ASN A 24 41.44 11.22 6.27
C ASN A 24 41.63 10.33 7.51
N GLY A 25 41.94 9.04 7.35
CA GLY A 25 42.12 8.09 8.45
C GLY A 25 40.82 7.73 9.19
N ILE A 26 39.66 8.03 8.61
CA ILE A 26 38.33 7.78 9.19
C ILE A 26 37.79 6.46 8.62
N THR A 27 37.35 5.56 9.50
CA THR A 27 36.64 4.33 9.14
C THR A 27 35.12 4.57 9.27
N HIS A 28 34.34 4.19 8.26
CA HIS A 28 32.88 4.29 8.31
C HIS A 28 32.27 3.31 9.33
N SER A 29 32.82 2.10 9.44
CA SER A 29 32.48 1.07 10.44
C SER A 29 31.10 0.41 10.32
N GLU A 30 30.13 1.04 9.65
CA GLU A 30 28.76 0.54 9.42
C GLU A 30 28.29 0.77 7.97
N LEU A 31 29.18 0.58 6.98
CA LEU A 31 28.81 0.77 5.58
C LEU A 31 27.82 -0.32 5.11
N HIS A 32 26.57 0.06 4.83
CA HIS A 32 25.52 -0.79 4.27
C HIS A 32 24.43 0.08 3.60
N PRO A 33 23.50 -0.48 2.79
CA PRO A 33 22.52 0.29 2.02
C PRO A 33 21.68 1.27 2.85
N LYS A 34 21.24 0.88 4.06
CA LYS A 34 20.47 1.77 4.96
C LYS A 34 21.24 3.01 5.44
N ASN A 35 22.57 3.02 5.31
CA ASN A 35 23.45 4.16 5.64
C ASN A 35 23.91 4.93 4.38
N ILE A 36 23.22 4.75 3.25
CA ILE A 36 23.47 5.49 2.01
C ILE A 36 22.17 6.17 1.60
N LEU A 37 22.14 7.49 1.69
CA LEU A 37 20.99 8.30 1.28
C LEU A 37 21.21 8.82 -0.14
N VAL A 38 20.17 8.82 -0.97
CA VAL A 38 20.25 9.33 -2.34
C VAL A 38 19.48 10.65 -2.42
N HIS A 39 20.19 11.74 -2.73
CA HIS A 39 19.60 13.06 -2.95
C HIS A 39 19.91 13.51 -4.38
N ASN A 40 18.88 13.81 -5.19
CA ASN A 40 19.01 14.18 -6.61
C ASN A 40 19.88 13.21 -7.43
N GLY A 41 19.75 11.90 -7.16
CA GLY A 41 20.54 10.87 -7.84
C GLY A 41 22.00 10.76 -7.39
N ILE A 42 22.40 11.47 -6.34
CA ILE A 42 23.75 11.43 -5.77
C ILE A 42 23.71 10.68 -4.43
N PRO A 43 24.42 9.55 -4.26
CA PRO A 43 24.52 8.85 -2.99
C PRO A 43 25.41 9.64 -2.02
N LYS A 44 25.00 9.68 -0.76
CA LYS A 44 25.70 10.30 0.36
C LYS A 44 25.79 9.30 1.50
N LEU A 45 27.02 9.13 2.02
CA LEU A 45 27.27 8.32 3.21
C LEU A 45 26.74 9.04 4.45
N THR A 46 26.02 8.34 5.30
CA THR A 46 25.47 8.82 6.57
C THR A 46 25.91 7.88 7.70
N ASN A 47 25.63 8.22 8.96
CA ASN A 47 26.05 7.43 10.13
C ASN A 47 27.58 7.25 10.18
N ILE A 48 28.32 8.33 9.92
CA ILE A 48 29.77 8.40 10.13
C ILE A 48 29.98 8.71 11.62
N TRP A 49 30.00 7.68 12.47
CA TRP A 49 30.03 7.83 13.93
C TRP A 49 31.43 8.15 14.47
N MET A 50 31.50 8.94 15.55
CA MET A 50 32.71 9.07 16.38
C MET A 50 32.92 7.79 17.23
N PRO A 51 34.15 7.28 17.36
CA PRO A 51 34.46 5.89 17.77
C PRO A 51 34.24 5.54 19.26
N LYS A 52 33.45 6.29 20.04
CA LYS A 52 33.40 6.15 21.51
C LYS A 52 32.12 5.56 22.12
N PHE A 53 31.01 5.40 21.39
CA PHE A 53 29.72 5.09 22.04
C PHE A 53 28.81 4.08 21.34
N ARG A 54 29.36 2.98 20.82
CA ARG A 54 28.58 1.74 20.65
C ARG A 54 29.50 0.55 20.35
N VAL A 55 29.31 -0.54 21.09
CA VAL A 55 29.77 -1.85 20.64
C VAL A 55 28.88 -2.19 19.43
N PRO A 56 29.43 -2.45 18.23
CA PRO A 56 28.63 -2.85 17.09
C PRO A 56 27.81 -4.07 17.48
N ASN A 57 26.49 -4.00 17.33
CA ASN A 57 25.65 -5.16 17.59
C ASN A 57 25.99 -6.21 16.52
N LYS A 58 26.84 -7.18 16.86
CA LYS A 58 27.40 -8.19 15.93
C LYS A 58 26.33 -8.96 15.14
N PHE A 59 25.06 -8.84 15.54
CA PHE A 59 23.92 -9.58 15.00
C PHE A 59 22.93 -8.74 14.18
N SER A 60 23.09 -7.42 14.05
CA SER A 60 22.11 -6.58 13.35
C SER A 60 22.30 -6.52 11.83
N PHE A 61 23.48 -6.83 11.31
CA PHE A 61 23.84 -6.86 9.88
C PHE A 61 24.95 -7.89 9.63
N VAL A 62 24.65 -9.18 9.84
CA VAL A 62 25.65 -10.27 9.79
C VAL A 62 26.22 -10.40 8.38
N GLU A 63 25.40 -10.15 7.36
CA GLU A 63 25.70 -10.23 5.93
C GLU A 63 26.84 -9.28 5.53
N TYR A 64 26.91 -8.13 6.20
CA TYR A 64 27.89 -7.07 6.01
C TYR A 64 29.06 -7.17 6.99
N CYS A 65 29.07 -8.17 7.86
CA CYS A 65 30.10 -8.34 8.88
C CYS A 65 31.31 -9.10 8.31
N PRO A 66 32.53 -8.53 8.35
CA PRO A 66 33.73 -9.23 7.88
C PRO A 66 34.02 -10.48 8.73
N PRO A 67 34.53 -11.57 8.12
CA PRO A 67 34.75 -12.85 8.82
C PRO A 67 35.70 -12.73 10.03
N GLU A 68 36.66 -11.81 9.99
CA GLU A 68 37.58 -11.53 11.10
C GLU A 68 36.91 -10.85 12.31
N ILE A 69 35.76 -10.19 12.14
CA ILE A 69 34.95 -9.63 13.25
C ILE A 69 34.10 -10.71 13.91
N LEU A 70 33.68 -11.69 13.10
CA LEU A 70 32.89 -12.84 13.52
C LEU A 70 33.77 -13.90 14.22
N SER A 71 35.07 -13.91 13.91
CA SER A 71 36.08 -14.76 14.54
C SER A 71 36.49 -14.18 15.90
N SER A 72 36.77 -15.04 16.89
CA SER A 72 37.00 -14.68 18.30
C SER A 72 38.36 -14.03 18.59
N ASP A 73 39.13 -13.68 17.57
CA ASP A 73 40.47 -13.14 17.72
C ASP A 73 40.43 -11.60 17.81
N ASN A 74 40.73 -11.07 18.99
CA ASN A 74 40.63 -9.66 19.36
C ASN A 74 41.67 -8.72 18.69
N ILE A 75 42.33 -9.14 17.61
CA ILE A 75 43.34 -8.34 16.91
C ILE A 75 42.86 -8.06 15.49
N ILE A 76 42.36 -6.84 15.27
CA ILE A 76 42.02 -6.33 13.93
C ILE A 76 43.13 -5.38 13.48
N PRO A 77 44.05 -5.79 12.60
CA PRO A 77 45.23 -4.98 12.28
C PRO A 77 44.91 -3.75 11.41
N ASN A 78 43.81 -3.75 10.65
CA ASN A 78 43.47 -2.60 9.78
C ASN A 78 41.95 -2.37 9.65
N LYS A 79 41.44 -1.35 10.34
CA LYS A 79 40.00 -0.98 10.35
C LYS A 79 39.47 -0.56 8.97
N LEU A 80 40.32 0.02 8.11
CA LEU A 80 39.91 0.44 6.76
C LEU A 80 39.54 -0.77 5.88
N LYS A 81 40.19 -1.93 6.08
CA LYS A 81 39.89 -3.17 5.34
C LYS A 81 38.52 -3.77 5.69
N LEU A 82 37.95 -3.41 6.86
CA LEU A 82 36.58 -3.79 7.22
C LEU A 82 35.55 -3.08 6.34
N ASP A 83 35.77 -1.80 6.03
CA ASP A 83 34.90 -1.05 5.14
C ASP A 83 35.01 -1.55 3.70
N ILE A 84 36.19 -2.01 3.26
CA ILE A 84 36.36 -2.60 1.93
C ILE A 84 35.56 -3.90 1.79
N TYR A 85 35.51 -4.73 2.82
CA TYR A 85 34.66 -5.92 2.83
C TYR A 85 33.18 -5.56 2.64
N ARG A 86 32.70 -4.60 3.44
CA ARG A 86 31.33 -4.09 3.36
C ARG A 86 31.00 -3.51 1.99
N LEU A 87 31.96 -2.78 1.40
CA LEU A 87 31.85 -2.30 0.04
C LEU A 87 31.71 -3.45 -0.96
N GLY A 88 32.43 -4.56 -0.79
CA GLY A 88 32.29 -5.75 -1.64
C GLY A 88 30.87 -6.32 -1.65
N VAL A 89 30.28 -6.51 -0.46
CA VAL A 89 28.89 -6.96 -0.32
C VAL A 89 27.91 -5.96 -0.98
N LEU A 90 28.14 -4.67 -0.77
CA LEU A 90 27.32 -3.62 -1.36
C LEU A 90 27.42 -3.56 -2.90
N LEU A 91 28.60 -3.76 -3.48
CA LEU A 91 28.79 -3.83 -4.94
C LEU A 91 28.03 -5.03 -5.52
N TRP A 92 28.03 -6.17 -4.82
CA TRP A 92 27.20 -7.31 -5.22
C TRP A 92 25.70 -6.96 -5.18
N GLU A 93 25.22 -6.30 -4.13
CA GLU A 93 23.81 -5.87 -4.03
C GLU A 93 23.41 -4.87 -5.14
N ILE A 94 24.31 -3.95 -5.51
CA ILE A 94 24.11 -3.06 -6.67
C ILE A 94 23.99 -3.88 -7.96
N SER A 95 24.81 -4.93 -8.12
CA SER A 95 24.77 -5.82 -9.27
C SER A 95 23.42 -6.57 -9.35
N SER A 96 22.85 -6.96 -8.22
CA SER A 96 21.60 -7.73 -8.09
C SER A 96 20.32 -6.90 -8.29
N ASN A 97 20.43 -5.57 -8.36
CA ASN A 97 19.32 -4.62 -8.28
C ASN A 97 18.63 -4.58 -6.90
N GLY A 98 19.41 -4.73 -5.82
CA GLY A 98 18.91 -4.56 -4.45
C GLY A 98 18.30 -5.83 -3.83
N ILE A 99 18.70 -7.01 -4.30
CA ILE A 99 18.38 -8.26 -3.60
C ILE A 99 19.21 -8.31 -2.31
N GLU A 100 18.55 -8.54 -1.18
CA GLU A 100 19.21 -8.65 0.12
C GLU A 100 20.25 -9.80 0.11
N PRO A 101 21.50 -9.54 0.53
CA PRO A 101 22.53 -10.56 0.59
C PRO A 101 22.12 -11.67 1.56
N PHE A 102 22.37 -12.91 1.17
CA PHE A 102 22.02 -14.13 1.89
C PHE A 102 20.52 -14.27 2.20
N SER A 103 19.65 -13.70 1.37
CA SER A 103 18.17 -13.74 1.53
C SER A 103 17.54 -15.13 1.70
N LYS A 104 18.25 -16.21 1.37
CA LYS A 104 17.80 -17.60 1.55
C LYS A 104 18.12 -18.19 2.93
N ASN A 105 18.95 -17.53 3.73
CA ASN A 105 19.35 -17.99 5.06
C ASN A 105 18.50 -17.29 6.14
N CYS A 106 17.52 -18.00 6.70
CA CYS A 106 16.66 -17.46 7.76
C CYS A 106 17.31 -17.45 9.15
N ASP A 107 18.38 -18.23 9.35
CA ASP A 107 19.09 -18.33 10.63
C ASP A 107 20.44 -17.58 10.61
N ARG A 108 20.61 -16.65 11.56
CA ARG A 108 21.80 -15.80 11.71
C ARG A 108 23.03 -16.57 12.20
N LEU A 109 22.84 -17.64 12.98
CA LEU A 109 23.95 -18.46 13.47
C LEU A 109 24.54 -19.29 12.33
N SER A 110 23.67 -19.93 11.54
CA SER A 110 24.05 -20.61 10.29
C SER A 110 24.79 -19.66 9.34
N LEU A 111 24.23 -18.47 9.08
CA LEU A 111 24.86 -17.47 8.22
C LEU A 111 26.25 -17.02 8.73
N THR A 112 26.40 -16.86 10.04
CA THR A 112 27.69 -16.52 10.65
C THR A 112 28.75 -17.57 10.35
N ASN A 113 28.40 -18.86 10.44
CA ASN A 113 29.30 -19.96 10.13
C ASN A 113 29.60 -20.04 8.62
N ASP A 114 28.60 -19.82 7.77
CA ASP A 114 28.77 -19.78 6.32
C ASP A 114 29.79 -18.71 5.91
N ILE A 115 29.65 -17.48 6.43
CA ILE A 115 30.56 -16.38 6.13
C ILE A 115 31.99 -16.69 6.59
N LYS A 116 32.15 -17.26 7.80
CA LYS A 116 33.47 -17.71 8.32
C LYS A 116 34.12 -18.77 7.43
N ASN A 117 33.31 -19.69 6.91
CA ASN A 117 33.77 -20.75 6.01
C ASN A 117 34.02 -20.25 4.57
N GLY A 118 33.92 -18.95 4.30
CA GLY A 118 34.14 -18.36 2.99
C GLY A 118 32.98 -18.54 2.00
N ILE A 119 31.81 -18.97 2.48
CA ILE A 119 30.61 -19.02 1.66
C ILE A 119 30.18 -17.59 1.34
N ARG A 120 29.90 -17.34 0.05
CA ARG A 120 29.52 -16.04 -0.51
C ARG A 120 28.41 -16.22 -1.52
N GLU A 121 27.78 -15.11 -1.86
CA GLU A 121 26.75 -15.07 -2.88
C GLU A 121 27.24 -15.49 -4.27
N LEU A 122 26.32 -16.07 -5.03
CA LEU A 122 26.58 -16.43 -6.42
C LEU A 122 26.55 -15.16 -7.31
N PRO A 123 27.38 -15.09 -8.37
CA PRO A 123 27.31 -13.98 -9.32
C PRO A 123 25.93 -13.90 -9.99
N ILE A 124 25.37 -12.70 -10.05
CA ILE A 124 24.10 -12.45 -10.73
C ILE A 124 24.29 -12.49 -12.24
N ASN A 125 23.42 -13.24 -12.93
CA ASN A 125 23.42 -13.32 -14.39
C ASN A 125 23.33 -11.93 -15.04
N GLY A 126 24.20 -11.68 -16.02
CA GLY A 126 24.31 -10.37 -16.69
C GLY A 126 25.23 -9.36 -15.98
N THR A 127 25.95 -9.75 -14.93
CA THR A 127 27.00 -8.94 -14.30
C THR A 127 28.31 -9.02 -15.10
N PRO A 128 28.94 -7.88 -15.46
CA PRO A 128 30.23 -7.86 -16.13
C PRO A 128 31.29 -8.66 -15.36
N PRO A 129 32.04 -9.56 -16.01
CA PRO A 129 33.02 -10.43 -15.33
C PRO A 129 34.03 -9.67 -14.48
N LYS A 130 34.56 -8.54 -14.97
CA LYS A 130 35.50 -7.70 -14.22
C LYS A 130 34.87 -7.03 -12.99
N TYR A 131 33.55 -6.79 -13.01
CA TYR A 131 32.84 -6.27 -11.84
C TYR A 131 32.65 -7.37 -10.80
N VAL A 132 32.40 -8.62 -11.25
CA VAL A 132 32.39 -9.82 -10.40
C VAL A 132 33.74 -10.03 -9.72
N GLU A 133 34.83 -9.99 -10.48
CA GLU A 133 36.18 -10.10 -9.93
C GLU A 133 36.46 -9.00 -8.90
N LEU A 134 36.05 -7.77 -9.19
CA LEU A 134 36.27 -6.63 -8.30
C LEU A 134 35.58 -6.80 -6.95
N TYR A 135 34.27 -7.03 -6.90
CA TYR A 135 33.59 -7.20 -5.61
C TYR A 135 34.06 -8.46 -4.89
N LYS A 136 34.50 -9.50 -5.63
CA LYS A 136 35.09 -10.69 -5.05
C LYS A 136 36.41 -10.45 -4.34
N LYS A 137 37.27 -9.59 -4.91
CA LYS A 137 38.49 -9.13 -4.24
C LYS A 137 38.17 -8.28 -3.00
N CYS A 138 37.11 -7.47 -3.05
CA CYS A 138 36.72 -6.60 -1.93
C CYS A 138 36.26 -7.40 -0.69
N TRP A 139 35.53 -8.51 -0.85
CA TRP A 139 35.02 -9.32 0.26
C TRP A 139 35.86 -10.57 0.58
N ASP A 140 37.14 -10.58 0.19
CA ASP A 140 38.07 -11.69 0.43
C ASP A 140 38.15 -12.03 1.94
N ASN A 141 38.27 -13.32 2.26
CA ASN A 141 38.38 -13.78 3.64
C ASN A 141 39.60 -13.17 4.35
N HIS A 142 40.72 -13.02 3.63
CA HIS A 142 41.93 -12.42 4.18
C HIS A 142 41.93 -10.90 3.96
N PRO A 143 41.97 -10.09 5.05
CA PRO A 143 41.89 -8.62 4.93
C PRO A 143 42.99 -8.00 4.06
N ASP A 144 44.17 -8.62 4.02
CA ASP A 144 45.33 -8.13 3.26
C ASP A 144 45.15 -8.25 1.75
N ASN A 145 44.36 -9.23 1.29
CA ASN A 145 44.04 -9.42 -0.12
C ASN A 145 43.08 -8.36 -0.66
N ARG A 146 42.36 -7.67 0.23
CA ARG A 146 41.35 -6.68 -0.17
C ARG A 146 42.04 -5.44 -0.73
N PRO A 147 41.63 -4.89 -1.89
CA PRO A 147 42.24 -3.68 -2.44
C PRO A 147 41.97 -2.44 -1.58
N ASN A 148 42.72 -1.36 -1.78
CA ASN A 148 42.39 -0.06 -1.19
C ASN A 148 41.41 0.70 -2.11
N CYS A 149 40.77 1.76 -1.59
CA CYS A 149 39.80 2.55 -2.35
C CYS A 149 40.36 3.11 -3.67
N THR A 150 41.65 3.48 -3.72
CA THR A 150 42.30 4.00 -4.93
C THR A 150 42.37 2.93 -6.03
N ASN A 151 42.73 1.70 -5.69
CA ASN A 151 42.80 0.59 -6.64
C ASN A 151 41.41 0.20 -7.16
N ILE A 152 40.41 0.16 -6.27
CA ILE A 152 39.02 -0.12 -6.64
C ILE A 152 38.51 0.97 -7.61
N LEU A 153 38.83 2.24 -7.35
CA LEU A 153 38.39 3.36 -8.17
C LEU A 153 39.04 3.31 -9.56
N ALA A 154 40.32 2.95 -9.62
CA ALA A 154 41.01 2.73 -10.89
C ALA A 154 40.38 1.58 -11.69
N GLU A 155 40.07 0.44 -11.05
CA GLU A 155 39.41 -0.69 -11.71
C GLU A 155 38.00 -0.33 -12.19
N LEU A 156 37.17 0.35 -11.38
CA LEU A 156 35.83 0.81 -11.79
C LEU A 156 35.89 1.81 -12.94
N ASN A 157 36.84 2.74 -12.92
CA ASN A 157 37.01 3.71 -14.00
C ASN A 157 37.49 3.05 -15.30
N ALA A 158 38.42 2.10 -15.22
CA ALA A 158 38.86 1.30 -16.36
C ALA A 158 37.73 0.42 -16.93
N GLN A 159 36.86 -0.08 -16.07
CA GLN A 159 35.67 -0.83 -16.48
C GLN A 159 34.62 0.08 -17.14
N ARG A 160 34.47 1.32 -16.65
CA ARG A 160 33.61 2.34 -17.27
C ARG A 160 34.11 2.79 -18.64
N THR A 161 35.43 2.89 -18.83
CA THR A 161 36.02 3.20 -20.13
C THR A 161 35.95 2.01 -21.08
N THR A 162 36.12 0.77 -20.59
CA THR A 162 36.01 -0.44 -21.41
C THR A 162 34.57 -0.83 -21.78
N THR A 163 33.57 -0.51 -20.95
CA THR A 163 32.15 -0.62 -21.31
C THR A 163 31.69 0.48 -22.26
N ASN A 164 32.38 1.63 -22.28
CA ASN A 164 32.24 2.62 -23.35
C ASN A 164 33.01 2.24 -24.64
N SER A 165 34.06 1.41 -24.55
CA SER A 165 34.85 0.95 -25.70
C SER A 165 34.40 -0.40 -26.29
N ASN A 166 33.59 -1.19 -25.58
CA ASN A 166 32.91 -2.37 -26.13
C ASN A 166 31.59 -2.04 -26.84
N ARG A 167 31.36 -0.76 -27.13
CA ARG A 167 30.86 -0.37 -28.44
C ARG A 167 32.06 -0.12 -29.35
N TYR A 168 32.63 -1.17 -29.95
CA TYR A 168 33.13 -1.02 -31.31
C TYR A 168 31.90 -0.88 -32.23
N SER A 169 31.23 0.26 -32.09
CA SER A 169 30.48 0.89 -33.15
C SER A 169 31.39 2.02 -33.61
N ASP A 170 32.05 1.78 -34.72
CA ASP A 170 32.51 2.78 -35.68
C ASP A 170 32.29 4.25 -35.22
N PRO A 171 33.37 5.04 -35.02
CA PRO A 171 33.28 6.46 -34.73
C PRO A 171 32.44 7.23 -35.76
N ASN A 172 32.39 6.77 -37.02
CA ASN A 172 31.48 7.30 -38.02
C ASN A 172 30.03 7.00 -37.65
N SER A 173 29.67 5.78 -37.25
CA SER A 173 28.28 5.43 -36.94
C SER A 173 27.64 6.21 -35.79
N LYS A 174 28.38 6.66 -34.76
CA LYS A 174 27.79 7.46 -33.66
C LYS A 174 27.61 8.92 -34.07
N TYR A 175 28.58 9.49 -34.78
CA TYR A 175 28.47 10.83 -35.34
C TYR A 175 27.37 10.85 -36.42
N GLU A 176 27.37 9.89 -37.34
CA GLU A 176 26.31 9.66 -38.33
C GLU A 176 24.96 9.42 -37.67
N ARG A 177 24.86 8.61 -36.60
CA ARG A 177 23.59 8.45 -35.86
C ARG A 177 23.13 9.75 -35.21
N LEU A 178 24.04 10.54 -34.64
CA LEU A 178 23.71 11.87 -34.10
C LEU A 178 23.30 12.85 -35.19
N GLN A 179 23.95 12.84 -36.35
CA GLN A 179 23.58 13.64 -37.50
C GLN A 179 22.25 13.19 -38.11
N GLN A 180 22.01 11.88 -38.16
CA GLN A 180 20.77 11.30 -38.62
C GLN A 180 19.61 11.60 -37.67
N LEU A 181 19.84 11.55 -36.35
CA LEU A 181 18.86 12.00 -35.36
C LEU A 181 18.57 13.51 -35.47
N LYS A 182 19.58 14.33 -35.78
CA LYS A 182 19.36 15.77 -36.06
C LYS A 182 18.52 15.96 -37.32
N ILE A 183 18.80 15.22 -38.39
CA ILE A 183 18.03 15.26 -39.64
C ILE A 183 16.59 14.75 -39.42
N GLU A 184 16.42 13.65 -38.70
CA GLU A 184 15.10 13.13 -38.29
C GLU A 184 14.31 14.20 -37.52
N PHE A 185 14.97 14.93 -36.62
CA PHE A 185 14.35 16.01 -35.84
C PHE A 185 14.02 17.24 -36.70
N VAL A 186 14.91 17.66 -37.59
CA VAL A 186 14.67 18.74 -38.58
C VAL A 186 13.48 18.40 -39.46
N ASN A 187 13.40 17.16 -39.93
CA ASN A 187 12.30 16.66 -40.75
C ASN A 187 10.98 16.56 -39.96
N LEU A 188 11.03 16.09 -38.71
CA LEU A 188 9.85 15.97 -37.85
C LEU A 188 9.14 17.31 -37.67
N PHE A 189 9.90 18.40 -37.53
CA PHE A 189 9.38 19.75 -37.32
C PHE A 189 9.43 20.63 -38.58
N ASN A 190 9.93 20.14 -39.71
CA ASN A 190 10.16 20.91 -40.95
C ASN A 190 10.92 22.23 -40.68
N LEU A 191 12.05 22.16 -39.97
CA LEU A 191 12.85 23.36 -39.62
C LEU A 191 13.60 23.95 -40.82
N ASN A 192 13.76 23.17 -41.88
CA ASN A 192 14.45 23.52 -43.11
C ASN A 192 13.53 24.19 -44.16
N LYS A 193 12.22 24.15 -43.97
CA LYS A 193 11.24 24.73 -44.90
C LYS A 193 10.94 26.18 -44.56
N GLY A 194 10.62 26.95 -45.60
CA GLY A 194 9.99 28.25 -45.40
C GLY A 194 8.57 28.08 -44.90
N ARG A 195 8.02 29.16 -44.35
CA ARG A 195 6.66 29.18 -43.79
C ARG A 195 5.90 30.43 -44.19
N ASN A 196 4.61 30.24 -44.40
CA ASN A 196 3.64 31.33 -44.62
C ASN A 196 2.80 31.51 -43.37
N TYR A 197 2.57 32.77 -43.01
CA TYR A 197 1.68 33.12 -41.92
C TYR A 197 0.22 33.02 -42.38
N ASN A 198 -0.56 32.13 -41.77
CA ASN A 198 -1.98 31.95 -42.07
C ASN A 198 -2.75 31.56 -40.80
N ASN A 199 -3.94 32.15 -40.59
CA ASN A 199 -4.83 31.84 -39.45
C ASN A 199 -4.12 31.79 -38.09
N ASN A 200 -3.23 32.76 -37.84
CA ASN A 200 -2.44 32.87 -36.61
C ASN A 200 -1.46 31.70 -36.34
N ASP A 201 -0.99 31.05 -37.40
CA ASP A 201 0.06 30.04 -37.32
C ASP A 201 0.95 30.10 -38.56
N PHE A 202 2.10 29.45 -38.49
CA PHE A 202 2.97 29.25 -39.63
C PHE A 202 2.71 27.88 -40.28
N VAL A 203 2.27 27.93 -41.53
CA VAL A 203 2.09 26.75 -42.38
C VAL A 203 3.33 26.56 -43.25
N ASN A 204 3.79 25.33 -43.41
CA ASN A 204 4.95 25.02 -44.25
C ASN A 204 4.68 25.42 -45.72
N GLY A 205 5.65 26.09 -46.34
CA GLY A 205 5.71 26.25 -47.78
C GLY A 205 6.03 24.92 -48.49
N GLU A 206 5.87 24.91 -49.80
CA GLU A 206 6.06 23.70 -50.61
C GLU A 206 7.55 23.34 -50.71
N GLY A 207 8.41 24.36 -50.85
CA GLY A 207 9.86 24.20 -51.07
C GLY A 207 10.73 24.19 -49.81
N THR A 208 11.95 23.66 -49.96
CA THR A 208 12.97 23.63 -48.89
C THR A 208 13.93 24.81 -49.06
N ILE A 209 14.00 25.68 -48.06
CA ILE A 209 14.81 26.91 -48.13
C ILE A 209 16.21 26.70 -47.58
N LEU A 210 16.34 25.94 -46.49
CA LEU A 210 17.60 25.69 -45.81
C LEU A 210 18.11 24.28 -46.10
N ARG A 211 19.43 24.10 -46.20
CA ARG A 211 20.05 22.77 -46.26
C ARG A 211 19.77 21.98 -44.97
N ASN A 212 19.94 20.65 -45.02
CA ASN A 212 19.70 19.74 -43.87
C ASN A 212 20.94 19.49 -43.00
N ASP A 213 22.10 19.98 -43.43
CA ASP A 213 23.40 19.85 -42.77
C ASP A 213 23.68 20.96 -41.75
N GLY A 214 22.69 21.82 -41.50
CA GLY A 214 22.78 22.94 -40.58
C GLY A 214 23.08 22.57 -39.12
N GLY A 215 23.55 23.56 -38.37
CA GLY A 215 23.76 23.46 -36.93
C GLY A 215 22.42 23.42 -36.17
N LEU A 216 22.11 22.27 -35.56
CA LEU A 216 21.00 22.11 -34.62
C LEU A 216 21.52 22.23 -33.18
N LYS A 217 21.05 23.24 -32.43
CA LYS A 217 21.31 23.41 -31.00
C LYS A 217 20.01 23.18 -30.21
N LEU A 218 20.04 22.18 -29.32
CA LEU A 218 18.94 21.83 -28.44
C LEU A 218 19.27 22.29 -27.02
N GLN A 219 18.43 23.14 -26.44
CA GLN A 219 18.55 23.57 -25.05
C GLN A 219 17.37 23.02 -24.25
N LYS A 220 17.65 22.17 -23.26
CA LYS A 220 16.63 21.69 -22.34
C LYS A 220 16.19 22.84 -21.43
N ILE A 221 14.88 23.00 -21.25
CA ILE A 221 14.32 23.97 -20.33
C ILE A 221 14.33 23.33 -18.94
N ILE A 222 15.23 23.81 -18.09
CA ILE A 222 15.38 23.35 -16.71
C ILE A 222 14.23 23.98 -15.92
N HIS A 223 13.30 23.16 -15.42
CA HIS A 223 12.03 23.57 -14.81
C HIS A 223 11.01 24.14 -15.81
N SER A 224 10.53 23.28 -16.71
CA SER A 224 9.41 23.50 -17.61
C SER A 224 8.09 23.79 -16.88
N SER A 225 7.94 25.02 -16.40
CA SER A 225 6.66 25.56 -15.94
C SER A 225 5.78 25.88 -17.15
N PRO A 226 4.48 25.50 -17.13
CA PRO A 226 3.56 25.91 -18.17
C PRO A 226 3.43 27.43 -18.27
N ILE A 227 3.27 27.90 -19.50
CA ILE A 227 2.96 29.30 -19.82
C ILE A 227 1.52 29.35 -20.32
N ILE A 228 0.73 30.24 -19.73
CA ILE A 228 -0.71 30.36 -19.99
C ILE A 228 -0.93 31.61 -20.80
N TYR A 229 -1.54 31.46 -21.97
CA TYR A 229 -1.87 32.56 -22.87
C TYR A 229 -3.37 32.84 -22.88
N PHE A 230 -3.73 34.12 -22.81
CA PHE A 230 -5.10 34.62 -22.84
C PHE A 230 -5.32 35.45 -24.10
N SER A 231 -6.37 35.15 -24.86
CA SER A 231 -6.79 36.01 -25.97
C SER A 231 -7.27 37.37 -25.46
N LYS A 232 -6.73 38.48 -25.99
CA LYS A 232 -7.28 39.82 -25.71
C LYS A 232 -8.59 40.00 -26.49
N LYS A 233 -9.64 40.52 -25.82
CA LYS A 233 -10.88 40.92 -26.47
C LYS A 233 -10.58 42.09 -27.43
N SER A 234 -10.76 41.89 -28.73
CA SER A 234 -10.80 42.97 -29.70
C SER A 234 -12.15 43.71 -29.57
N PHE A 235 -12.12 45.04 -29.61
CA PHE A 235 -13.30 45.90 -29.42
C PHE A 235 -14.39 45.76 -30.50
N GLU A 236 -14.16 45.03 -31.60
CA GLU A 236 -14.99 45.13 -32.80
C GLU A 236 -15.86 43.92 -33.15
N LEU A 237 -15.82 42.81 -32.39
CA LEU A 237 -16.75 41.68 -32.60
C LEU A 237 -17.19 41.09 -31.26
N GLU A 238 -18.45 41.32 -30.91
CA GLU A 238 -19.11 40.62 -29.82
C GLU A 238 -19.18 39.10 -30.14
N SER A 239 -18.63 38.27 -29.24
CA SER A 239 -19.17 36.95 -28.84
C SER A 239 -18.61 35.59 -29.30
N GLU A 240 -17.44 35.41 -29.94
CA GLU A 240 -17.04 34.03 -30.36
C GLU A 240 -15.70 33.41 -29.90
N ASN A 241 -14.70 34.14 -29.39
CA ASN A 241 -13.36 33.56 -29.18
C ASN A 241 -12.68 33.92 -27.86
N ASP A 242 -13.31 33.58 -26.72
CA ASP A 242 -12.60 33.54 -25.43
C ASP A 242 -11.98 32.15 -25.23
N TYR A 243 -10.67 32.04 -25.41
CA TYR A 243 -9.94 30.80 -25.21
C TYR A 243 -8.62 31.03 -24.49
N ILE A 244 -8.18 29.99 -23.79
CA ILE A 244 -6.84 29.94 -23.21
C ILE A 244 -6.01 28.87 -23.91
N ARG A 245 -4.71 29.13 -24.01
CA ARG A 245 -3.74 28.14 -24.46
C ARG A 245 -2.72 27.90 -23.36
N ILE A 246 -2.57 26.64 -22.97
CA ILE A 246 -1.65 26.18 -21.93
C ILE A 246 -0.49 25.49 -22.62
N ASN A 247 0.65 26.14 -22.66
CA ASN A 247 1.86 25.62 -23.29
C ASN A 247 2.76 24.99 -22.21
N ILE A 248 3.18 23.74 -22.39
CA ILE A 248 4.16 23.06 -21.53
C ILE A 248 5.49 22.97 -22.30
N PRO A 249 6.42 23.91 -22.09
CA PRO A 249 7.68 23.97 -22.85
C PRO A 249 8.66 22.89 -22.41
N ILE A 250 9.28 22.14 -23.33
CA ILE A 250 10.23 21.05 -23.01
C ILE A 250 11.66 21.40 -23.43
N CYS A 251 11.83 21.91 -24.64
CA CYS A 251 13.13 22.35 -25.14
C CYS A 251 13.01 23.51 -26.11
N THR A 252 14.06 24.32 -26.16
CA THR A 252 14.26 25.33 -27.21
C THR A 252 15.17 24.74 -28.28
N VAL A 253 14.84 24.99 -29.53
CA VAL A 253 15.56 24.49 -30.70
C VAL A 253 15.97 25.66 -31.57
N GLN A 254 17.27 25.79 -31.77
CA GLN A 254 17.86 26.76 -32.67
C GLN A 254 18.40 26.00 -33.89
N TYR A 255 17.99 26.43 -35.08
CA TYR A 255 18.43 25.87 -36.34
C TYR A 255 19.07 26.95 -37.21
N GLN A 256 20.31 26.72 -37.62
CA GLN A 256 21.07 27.63 -38.48
C GLN A 256 21.69 26.85 -39.63
N SER A 257 21.42 27.28 -40.84
CA SER A 257 21.93 26.66 -42.07
C SER A 257 21.97 27.69 -43.20
N GLU A 258 22.74 27.40 -44.24
CA GLU A 258 22.71 28.14 -45.50
C GLU A 258 21.48 27.77 -46.35
N ALA A 259 21.14 28.67 -47.29
CA ALA A 259 20.11 28.42 -48.28
C ALA A 259 20.46 27.25 -49.23
N THR A 260 19.44 26.55 -49.73
CA THR A 260 19.62 25.51 -50.74
C THR A 260 20.03 26.11 -52.09
N ASP A 261 20.81 25.35 -52.87
CA ASP A 261 21.25 25.80 -54.20
C ASP A 261 20.06 25.97 -55.15
N GLU A 262 19.02 25.14 -55.00
CA GLU A 262 17.76 25.23 -55.73
C GLU A 262 17.06 26.57 -55.47
N PHE A 263 16.92 26.95 -54.19
CA PHE A 263 16.31 28.23 -53.81
C PHE A 263 17.13 29.41 -54.34
N ILE A 264 18.46 29.37 -54.24
CA ILE A 264 19.35 30.42 -54.76
C ILE A 264 19.21 30.54 -56.28
N LEU A 265 19.21 29.41 -57.00
CA LEU A 265 19.14 29.38 -58.46
C LEU A 265 17.79 29.90 -58.97
N ASP A 266 16.69 29.48 -58.34
CA ASP A 266 15.35 29.95 -58.66
C ASP A 266 15.25 31.48 -58.53
N ILE A 267 15.79 32.05 -57.46
CA ILE A 267 15.76 33.50 -57.23
C ILE A 267 16.68 34.23 -58.22
N LYS A 268 17.88 33.71 -58.51
CA LYS A 268 18.79 34.27 -59.53
C LYS A 268 18.13 34.33 -60.92
N ASN A 269 17.44 33.26 -61.32
CA ASN A 269 16.72 33.19 -62.58
C ASN A 269 15.64 34.26 -62.68
N ILE A 270 14.88 34.50 -61.59
CA ILE A 270 13.86 35.54 -61.56
C ILE A 270 14.49 36.94 -61.64
N LEU A 271 15.56 37.20 -60.88
CA LEU A 271 16.24 38.51 -60.87
C LEU A 271 16.86 38.87 -62.23
N SER A 272 17.16 37.88 -63.07
CA SER A 272 17.68 38.08 -64.44
C SER A 272 16.65 38.55 -65.46
N ILE A 273 15.35 38.56 -65.12
CA ILE A 273 14.26 38.99 -66.01
C ILE A 273 14.38 40.50 -66.30
N SER A 274 14.35 40.91 -67.56
CA SER A 274 14.47 42.33 -67.95
C SER A 274 13.26 43.19 -67.59
N ASP A 275 12.06 42.59 -67.56
CA ASP A 275 10.80 43.26 -67.21
C ASP A 275 10.63 43.34 -65.69
N GLU A 276 10.71 44.56 -65.12
CA GLU A 276 10.61 44.79 -63.67
C GLU A 276 9.26 44.41 -63.06
N ASN A 277 8.15 44.62 -63.77
CA ASN A 277 6.83 44.26 -63.25
C ASN A 277 6.67 42.74 -63.17
N LYS A 278 7.07 42.05 -64.25
CA LYS A 278 7.05 40.59 -64.30
C LYS A 278 8.02 39.97 -63.28
N LYS A 279 9.21 40.56 -63.12
CA LYS A 279 10.19 40.18 -62.10
C LYS A 279 9.60 40.26 -60.69
N GLN A 280 8.99 41.39 -60.33
CA GLN A 280 8.36 41.58 -59.02
C GLN A 280 7.23 40.58 -58.75
N GLU A 281 6.36 40.35 -59.73
CA GLU A 281 5.25 39.39 -59.62
C GLU A 281 5.76 37.96 -59.41
N MET A 282 6.72 37.54 -60.23
CA MET A 282 7.32 36.21 -60.14
C MET A 282 8.09 36.02 -58.84
N LEU A 283 8.80 37.04 -58.36
CA LEU A 283 9.53 37.00 -57.09
C LEU A 283 8.58 36.82 -55.90
N LYS A 284 7.50 37.61 -55.83
CA LYS A 284 6.47 37.46 -54.78
C LYS A 284 5.84 36.08 -54.80
N LYS A 285 5.47 35.59 -55.99
CA LYS A 285 4.86 34.26 -56.13
C LYS A 285 5.83 33.15 -55.69
N LYS A 286 7.10 33.24 -56.08
CA LYS A 286 8.10 32.22 -55.73
C LYS A 286 8.44 32.23 -54.24
N LEU A 287 8.59 33.41 -53.63
CA LEU A 287 8.80 33.52 -52.17
C LEU A 287 7.59 32.97 -51.40
N ASN A 288 6.36 33.30 -51.81
CA ASN A 288 5.17 32.74 -51.19
C ASN A 288 5.08 31.19 -51.36
N ASN A 289 5.52 30.64 -52.50
CA ASN A 289 5.54 29.18 -52.70
C ASN A 289 6.55 28.47 -51.77
N TYR A 290 7.76 29.03 -51.62
CA TYR A 290 8.77 28.50 -50.70
C TYR A 290 8.43 28.75 -49.23
N GLY A 291 7.74 29.85 -48.95
CA GLY A 291 7.47 30.38 -47.62
C GLY A 291 8.10 31.77 -47.43
N ASP A 292 7.29 32.74 -47.02
CA ASP A 292 7.71 34.12 -46.78
C ASP A 292 8.72 34.26 -45.64
N TYR A 293 8.71 33.33 -44.68
CA TYR A 293 9.55 33.37 -43.48
C TYR A 293 10.37 32.10 -43.30
N VAL A 294 11.53 32.25 -42.67
CA VAL A 294 12.33 31.15 -42.15
C VAL A 294 12.41 31.31 -40.64
N VAL A 295 12.08 30.24 -39.93
CA VAL A 295 12.17 30.20 -38.47
C VAL A 295 13.54 29.67 -38.07
N THR A 296 14.21 30.38 -37.17
CA THR A 296 15.56 30.03 -36.68
C THR A 296 15.56 29.59 -35.23
N GLU A 297 14.52 29.90 -34.47
CA GLU A 297 14.36 29.47 -33.09
C GLU A 297 12.90 29.14 -32.76
N VAL A 298 12.66 27.96 -32.21
CA VAL A 298 11.34 27.49 -31.75
C VAL A 298 11.41 26.92 -30.34
N VAL A 299 10.29 26.98 -29.62
CA VAL A 299 10.07 26.19 -28.42
C VAL A 299 9.20 25.00 -28.77
N ILE A 300 9.65 23.83 -28.32
CA ILE A 300 9.00 22.54 -28.55
C ILE A 300 8.49 22.01 -27.20
N GLY A 301 7.29 21.46 -27.21
CA GLY A 301 6.64 20.93 -26.03
C GLY A 301 5.27 20.33 -26.36
N GLY A 302 4.29 20.57 -25.50
CA GLY A 302 2.89 20.23 -25.79
C GLY A 302 1.97 21.36 -25.36
N ALA A 303 0.83 21.50 -26.04
CA ALA A 303 -0.16 22.51 -25.73
C ALA A 303 -1.57 21.93 -25.52
N ILE A 304 -2.34 22.60 -24.67
CA ILE A 304 -3.77 22.37 -24.49
C ILE A 304 -4.48 23.68 -24.82
N THR A 305 -5.48 23.64 -25.71
CA THR A 305 -6.32 24.79 -26.03
C THR A 305 -7.74 24.56 -25.53
N ILE A 306 -8.23 25.49 -24.73
CA ILE A 306 -9.56 25.44 -24.11
C ILE A 306 -10.38 26.60 -24.64
N LYS A 307 -11.45 26.28 -25.38
CA LYS A 307 -12.43 27.26 -25.88
C LYS A 307 -13.47 27.58 -24.83
N ASN A 308 -14.09 28.76 -24.93
CA ASN A 308 -15.14 29.25 -24.03
C ASN A 308 -14.71 29.29 -22.55
N TRP A 309 -13.48 29.73 -22.27
CA TRP A 309 -12.90 29.70 -20.91
C TRP A 309 -13.77 30.43 -19.86
N SER A 310 -14.38 31.55 -20.22
CA SER A 310 -15.31 32.32 -19.39
C SER A 310 -16.59 31.57 -19.00
N LYS A 311 -17.01 30.57 -19.78
CA LYS A 311 -18.22 29.78 -19.49
C LYS A 311 -17.98 28.65 -18.48
N ILE A 312 -16.72 28.31 -18.20
CA ILE A 312 -16.36 27.30 -17.19
C ILE A 312 -16.52 27.93 -15.81
N ASP A 313 -17.13 27.22 -14.87
CA ASP A 313 -17.24 27.68 -13.47
C ASP A 313 -15.88 27.70 -12.77
N ASP A 314 -15.77 28.50 -11.70
CA ASP A 314 -14.50 28.71 -11.02
C ASP A 314 -13.99 27.48 -10.27
N ALA A 315 -14.87 26.54 -9.89
CA ALA A 315 -14.46 25.29 -9.28
C ALA A 315 -13.73 24.40 -10.29
N ASN A 316 -14.29 24.22 -11.48
CA ASN A 316 -13.65 23.46 -12.57
C ASN A 316 -12.36 24.14 -13.06
N LYS A 317 -12.31 25.48 -13.12
CA LYS A 317 -11.05 26.20 -13.37
C LYS A 317 -9.99 25.89 -12.32
N SER A 318 -10.38 25.83 -11.04
CA SER A 318 -9.48 25.55 -9.91
C SER A 318 -8.99 24.09 -9.90
N ARG A 319 -9.85 23.14 -10.27
CA ARG A 319 -9.49 21.73 -10.48
C ARG A 319 -8.46 21.56 -11.59
N LEU A 320 -8.68 22.18 -12.74
CA LEU A 320 -7.74 22.10 -13.86
C LEU A 320 -6.35 22.60 -13.47
N LYS A 321 -6.27 23.75 -12.78
CA LYS A 321 -5.01 24.29 -12.25
C LYS A 321 -4.31 23.28 -11.35
N THR A 322 -5.06 22.65 -10.45
CA THR A 322 -4.57 21.65 -9.50
C THR A 322 -4.05 20.40 -10.22
N TYR A 323 -4.85 19.83 -11.12
CA TYR A 323 -4.48 18.61 -11.86
C TYR A 323 -3.28 18.82 -12.79
N LEU A 324 -3.15 20.00 -13.41
CA LEU A 324 -1.95 20.35 -14.19
C LEU A 324 -0.71 20.39 -13.32
N GLN A 325 -0.78 21.05 -12.15
CA GLN A 325 0.33 21.11 -11.21
C GLN A 325 0.73 19.72 -10.71
N TRP A 326 -0.26 18.87 -10.40
CA TRP A 326 -0.02 17.49 -10.01
C TRP A 326 0.61 16.66 -11.13
N GLY A 327 0.14 16.79 -12.37
CA GLY A 327 0.72 16.05 -13.50
C GLY A 327 2.17 16.46 -13.82
N ILE A 328 2.52 17.73 -13.62
CA ILE A 328 3.92 18.19 -13.70
C ILE A 328 4.78 17.57 -12.60
N ASP A 329 4.27 17.57 -11.38
CA ASP A 329 4.91 16.94 -10.23
C ASP A 329 5.10 15.43 -10.45
N TYR A 330 4.13 14.76 -11.07
CA TYR A 330 4.22 13.35 -11.48
C TYR A 330 5.34 13.09 -12.46
N ALA A 331 5.41 13.90 -13.52
CA ALA A 331 6.44 13.77 -14.54
C ALA A 331 7.84 14.04 -13.97
N LYS A 332 7.94 14.85 -12.91
CA LYS A 332 9.18 15.08 -12.14
C LYS A 332 9.52 13.96 -11.15
N GLY A 333 8.70 12.91 -11.05
CA GLY A 333 8.97 11.72 -10.24
C GLY A 333 8.29 11.69 -8.88
N LYS A 334 7.35 12.60 -8.58
CA LYS A 334 6.49 12.44 -7.39
C LYS A 334 5.47 11.33 -7.64
N LYS A 335 5.27 10.41 -6.68
CA LYS A 335 4.25 9.34 -6.80
C LYS A 335 2.84 9.93 -6.67
N LEU A 336 1.97 9.68 -7.66
CA LEU A 336 0.61 10.25 -7.73
C LEU A 336 -0.48 9.22 -8.10
N GLU A 337 -0.36 7.98 -7.61
CA GLU A 337 -1.30 6.87 -7.91
C GLU A 337 -2.71 7.03 -7.29
N ILE A 338 -2.95 8.14 -6.59
CA ILE A 338 -4.07 8.34 -5.66
C ILE A 338 -5.35 8.81 -6.37
N PHE A 339 -5.18 9.61 -7.42
CA PHE A 339 -6.27 10.33 -8.11
C PHE A 339 -6.34 9.99 -9.60
N GLU A 340 -5.61 8.97 -10.06
CA GLU A 340 -5.51 8.65 -11.49
C GLU A 340 -6.87 8.29 -12.12
N ASP A 341 -7.79 7.72 -11.33
CA ASP A 341 -9.12 7.31 -11.78
C ASP A 341 -10.16 8.44 -11.69
N VAL A 342 -9.80 9.62 -11.16
CA VAL A 342 -10.74 10.74 -11.04
C VAL A 342 -11.11 11.25 -12.43
N PRO A 343 -12.40 11.33 -12.78
CA PRO A 343 -12.83 11.80 -14.09
C PRO A 343 -12.56 13.30 -14.24
N LEU A 344 -12.29 13.74 -15.48
CA LEU A 344 -12.13 15.15 -15.83
C LEU A 344 -13.49 15.82 -16.15
N ASP A 345 -14.57 15.32 -15.57
CA ASP A 345 -15.94 15.79 -15.82
C ASP A 345 -16.08 17.29 -15.50
N GLY A 346 -16.86 18.01 -16.31
CA GLY A 346 -17.04 19.46 -16.18
C GLY A 346 -15.93 20.30 -16.81
N LEU A 347 -14.82 19.71 -17.23
CA LEU A 347 -13.85 20.34 -18.12
C LEU A 347 -14.23 20.09 -19.59
N PRO A 348 -13.98 21.05 -20.50
CA PRO A 348 -14.11 20.78 -21.92
C PRO A 348 -13.14 19.65 -22.31
N PRO A 349 -13.46 18.85 -23.33
CA PRO A 349 -12.63 17.73 -23.73
C PRO A 349 -11.21 18.20 -23.98
N LEU A 350 -10.26 17.73 -23.17
CA LEU A 350 -8.85 18.06 -23.35
C LEU A 350 -8.34 17.18 -24.50
N PRO A 351 -7.97 17.78 -25.64
CA PRO A 351 -7.57 17.01 -26.81
C PRO A 351 -6.27 16.25 -26.52
N SER A 352 -6.23 14.95 -26.82
CA SER A 352 -4.95 14.23 -26.94
C SER A 352 -4.36 14.48 -28.33
N PHE A 353 -3.04 14.53 -28.43
CA PHE A 353 -2.33 14.84 -29.66
C PHE A 353 -2.58 13.79 -30.76
N LYS A 354 -2.93 14.21 -31.99
CA LYS A 354 -3.10 13.42 -33.24
C LYS A 354 -4.06 12.21 -33.23
N THR A 355 -4.38 11.62 -32.09
CA THR A 355 -5.42 10.61 -31.92
C THR A 355 -6.72 11.31 -31.55
N SER A 356 -7.82 10.96 -32.20
CA SER A 356 -9.17 11.47 -31.94
C SER A 356 -9.72 11.14 -30.53
N GLU A 357 -8.88 10.69 -29.60
CA GLU A 357 -9.25 10.30 -28.25
C GLU A 357 -9.12 11.50 -27.31
N THR A 358 -10.18 11.79 -26.56
CA THR A 358 -10.19 12.85 -25.53
C THR A 358 -9.74 12.28 -24.19
N MET A 359 -8.94 13.03 -23.42
CA MET A 359 -8.56 12.62 -22.06
C MET A 359 -9.83 12.50 -21.20
N LYS A 360 -9.98 11.40 -20.46
CA LYS A 360 -11.19 11.08 -19.67
C LYS A 360 -10.94 11.22 -18.17
N CYS A 361 -9.75 10.89 -17.70
CA CYS A 361 -9.39 10.99 -16.29
C CYS A 361 -8.08 11.73 -16.06
N VAL A 362 -7.82 12.05 -14.80
CA VAL A 362 -6.59 12.73 -14.36
C VAL A 362 -5.34 11.89 -14.70
N GLY A 363 -5.43 10.55 -14.66
CA GLY A 363 -4.35 9.65 -15.07
C GLY A 363 -3.95 9.79 -16.55
N ASP A 364 -4.89 10.11 -17.44
CA ASP A 364 -4.61 10.38 -18.86
C ASP A 364 -3.77 11.66 -19.01
N LEU A 365 -4.14 12.71 -18.26
CA LEU A 365 -3.40 13.97 -18.23
C LEU A 365 -1.97 13.76 -17.69
N TYR A 366 -1.81 12.98 -16.61
CA TYR A 366 -0.49 12.65 -16.05
C TYR A 366 0.37 11.89 -17.06
N SER A 367 -0.21 10.93 -17.75
CA SER A 367 0.46 10.14 -18.78
C SER A 367 0.88 10.99 -19.96
N TRP A 368 0.01 11.91 -20.41
CA TRP A 368 0.33 12.86 -21.46
C TRP A 368 1.51 13.77 -21.07
N ILE A 369 1.46 14.41 -19.89
CA ILE A 369 2.57 15.26 -19.42
C ILE A 369 3.86 14.44 -19.31
N LYS A 370 3.81 13.24 -18.71
CA LYS A 370 4.98 12.35 -18.61
C LYS A 370 5.56 11.98 -19.98
N ASN A 371 4.72 11.80 -21.00
CA ASN A 371 5.18 11.55 -22.36
C ASN A 371 5.93 12.76 -22.96
N LEU A 372 5.48 13.99 -22.70
CA LEU A 372 6.19 15.20 -23.13
C LEU A 372 7.60 15.28 -22.51
N TYR A 373 7.72 15.05 -21.20
CA TYR A 373 9.01 15.03 -20.51
C TYR A 373 9.93 13.90 -20.99
N ASN A 374 9.37 12.85 -21.59
CA ASN A 374 10.09 11.76 -22.26
C ASN A 374 10.32 12.01 -23.77
N TYR A 375 10.14 13.25 -24.25
CA TYR A 375 10.30 13.67 -25.64
C TYR A 375 9.40 12.92 -26.65
N LYS A 376 8.20 12.51 -26.23
CA LYS A 376 7.19 11.89 -27.09
C LYS A 376 6.04 12.86 -27.36
N ASN A 377 5.45 12.78 -28.56
CA ASN A 377 4.28 13.57 -28.97
C ASN A 377 4.49 15.09 -28.84
N LEU A 378 5.68 15.56 -29.21
CA LEU A 378 6.05 16.97 -29.14
C LEU A 378 5.55 17.74 -30.37
N GLU A 379 5.23 19.01 -30.17
CA GLU A 379 4.86 19.97 -31.20
C GLU A 379 5.60 21.30 -31.02
N ILE A 380 5.59 22.14 -32.06
CA ILE A 380 6.03 23.53 -31.93
C ILE A 380 4.95 24.28 -31.18
N ILE A 381 5.32 24.87 -30.04
CA ILE A 381 4.39 25.62 -29.18
C ILE A 381 4.68 27.12 -29.17
N SER A 382 5.84 27.54 -29.69
CA SER A 382 6.21 28.95 -29.90
C SER A 382 7.28 29.08 -30.99
N TYR A 383 7.20 30.12 -31.80
CA TYR A 383 8.22 30.56 -32.74
C TYR A 383 8.90 31.81 -32.17
N GLU A 384 10.15 31.71 -31.71
CA GLU A 384 10.84 32.77 -30.95
C GLU A 384 11.69 33.70 -31.80
N LYS A 385 12.18 33.21 -32.94
CA LYS A 385 12.92 34.01 -33.92
C LYS A 385 12.65 33.53 -35.32
N PHE A 386 12.19 34.45 -36.16
CA PHE A 386 11.99 34.22 -37.58
C PHE A 386 12.35 35.47 -38.36
N LYS A 387 12.72 35.28 -39.62
CA LYS A 387 13.11 36.36 -40.53
C LYS A 387 12.53 36.11 -41.92
N PRO A 388 12.38 37.15 -42.75
CA PRO A 388 11.99 36.95 -44.14
C PRO A 388 12.93 35.97 -44.84
N SER A 389 12.37 35.05 -45.62
CA SER A 389 13.13 33.95 -46.21
C SER A 389 14.27 34.41 -47.12
N TYR A 390 14.07 35.51 -47.85
CA TYR A 390 15.10 36.13 -48.70
C TYR A 390 16.36 36.55 -47.92
N GLN A 391 16.25 36.82 -46.62
CA GLN A 391 17.42 37.14 -45.76
C GLN A 391 18.30 35.92 -45.45
N SER A 392 18.00 34.76 -46.03
CA SER A 392 18.85 33.56 -46.00
C SER A 392 19.72 33.43 -47.25
N LEU A 393 19.51 34.30 -48.25
CA LEU A 393 20.28 34.32 -49.50
C LEU A 393 21.63 35.03 -49.33
N PRO A 394 22.57 34.84 -50.27
CA PRO A 394 23.78 35.67 -50.41
C PRO A 394 23.51 37.18 -50.44
N VAL A 395 24.43 37.97 -49.89
CA VAL A 395 24.29 39.43 -49.67
C VAL A 395 24.00 40.20 -50.97
N ASP A 396 24.63 39.78 -52.08
CA ASP A 396 24.45 40.36 -53.42
C ASP A 396 23.01 40.21 -53.91
N LEU A 397 22.37 39.05 -53.67
CA LEU A 397 20.98 38.82 -54.06
C LEU A 397 20.00 39.55 -53.15
N ILE A 398 20.31 39.64 -51.84
CA ILE A 398 19.48 40.40 -50.90
C ILE A 398 19.39 41.86 -51.36
N GLN A 399 20.53 42.46 -51.74
CA GLN A 399 20.56 43.84 -52.20
C GLN A 399 19.72 44.05 -53.46
N GLN A 400 19.85 43.16 -54.45
CA GLN A 400 19.03 43.21 -55.68
C GLN A 400 17.53 43.05 -55.39
N ILE A 401 17.15 42.18 -54.45
CA ILE A 401 15.75 42.01 -54.05
C ILE A 401 15.18 43.29 -53.42
N LEU A 402 15.96 43.94 -52.56
CA LEU A 402 15.56 45.20 -51.91
C LEU A 402 15.45 46.35 -52.90
N GLU A 403 16.30 46.38 -53.93
CA GLU A 403 16.23 47.34 -55.03
C GLU A 403 15.02 47.09 -55.95
N CYS A 404 14.68 45.83 -56.20
CA CYS A 404 13.58 45.44 -57.08
C CYS A 404 12.19 45.49 -56.41
N SER A 405 12.06 45.50 -55.08
CA SER A 405 10.75 45.30 -54.45
C SER A 405 10.54 46.04 -53.13
N ASN A 406 9.36 46.69 -53.01
CA ASN A 406 8.93 47.34 -51.76
C ASN A 406 8.38 46.29 -50.78
N LEU A 407 9.25 45.48 -50.18
CA LEU A 407 8.92 44.35 -49.29
C LEU A 407 8.55 44.74 -47.85
N GLN A 408 8.08 45.98 -47.63
CA GLN A 408 7.70 46.52 -46.31
C GLN A 408 6.65 45.70 -45.54
N HIS A 409 5.93 44.78 -46.21
CA HIS A 409 4.95 43.92 -45.56
C HIS A 409 5.58 42.76 -44.77
N LEU A 410 6.82 42.37 -45.06
CA LEU A 410 7.52 41.25 -44.39
C LEU A 410 8.21 41.65 -43.07
N SER A 411 8.25 42.93 -42.73
CA SER A 411 8.84 43.46 -41.49
C SER A 411 7.82 43.71 -40.37
N ARG A 412 6.61 43.15 -40.47
CA ARG A 412 5.44 43.54 -39.65
C ARG A 412 5.27 42.80 -38.32
N PHE A 413 6.10 41.82 -37.99
CA PHE A 413 5.86 40.96 -36.82
C PHE A 413 6.87 41.22 -35.70
N GLY A 414 6.39 41.17 -34.45
CA GLY A 414 7.25 41.09 -33.26
C GLY A 414 8.07 39.79 -33.27
N SER A 415 9.05 39.67 -32.37
CA SER A 415 9.99 38.54 -32.37
C SER A 415 9.34 37.17 -32.15
N THR A 416 8.18 37.10 -31.49
CA THR A 416 7.59 35.83 -31.02
C THR A 416 6.16 35.63 -31.53
N LEU A 417 5.86 34.42 -32.02
CA LEU A 417 4.52 33.97 -32.44
C LEU A 417 4.14 32.69 -31.70
N VAL A 418 2.94 32.67 -31.10
CA VAL A 418 2.38 31.46 -30.48
C VAL A 418 1.33 30.87 -31.43
N PRO A 419 1.49 29.60 -31.89
CA PRO A 419 0.55 28.95 -32.78
C PRO A 419 -0.89 29.03 -32.28
N HIS A 420 -1.81 29.38 -33.18
CA HIS A 420 -3.25 29.44 -32.94
C HIS A 420 -3.68 30.47 -31.88
N MET A 421 -2.82 31.44 -31.52
CA MET A 421 -3.17 32.60 -30.70
C MET A 421 -3.23 33.87 -31.55
N PRO A 422 -4.17 34.80 -31.34
CA PRO A 422 -4.20 36.06 -32.09
C PRO A 422 -2.91 36.85 -31.85
N PRO A 423 -2.54 37.84 -32.68
CA PRO A 423 -1.32 38.63 -32.47
C PRO A 423 -1.27 39.39 -31.13
N GLN A 424 -2.43 39.65 -30.52
CA GLN A 424 -2.55 40.32 -29.23
C GLN A 424 -3.04 39.35 -28.15
N TYR A 425 -2.16 39.04 -27.21
CA TYR A 425 -2.45 38.18 -26.07
C TYR A 425 -1.79 38.70 -24.81
N ASP A 426 -2.27 38.24 -23.65
CA ASP A 426 -1.53 38.30 -22.39
C ASP A 426 -0.99 36.93 -22.05
N SER A 427 0.08 36.88 -21.26
CA SER A 427 0.64 35.61 -20.77
C SER A 427 0.93 35.68 -19.28
N LYS A 428 0.84 34.54 -18.60
CA LYS A 428 1.22 34.35 -17.21
C LYS A 428 1.97 33.03 -17.04
N ASP A 429 2.95 32.99 -16.15
CA ASP A 429 3.51 31.72 -15.68
C ASP A 429 2.46 30.96 -14.85
N VAL A 430 2.54 29.62 -14.83
CA VAL A 430 1.62 28.77 -14.07
C VAL A 430 1.54 29.17 -12.58
N ILE A 431 2.67 29.57 -11.98
CA ILE A 431 2.74 29.92 -10.56
C ILE A 431 1.95 31.20 -10.31
N GLU A 432 2.10 32.21 -11.18
CA GLU A 432 1.33 33.46 -11.10
C GLU A 432 -0.15 33.24 -11.39
N TRP A 433 -0.47 32.33 -12.31
CA TRP A 433 -1.86 31.98 -12.63
C TRP A 433 -2.58 31.23 -11.49
N ILE A 434 -1.83 30.46 -10.70
CA ILE A 434 -2.31 29.76 -9.51
C ILE A 434 -2.39 30.70 -8.29
N LYS A 435 -1.43 31.62 -8.10
CA LYS A 435 -1.32 32.48 -6.90
C LYS A 435 -2.31 33.65 -6.79
N SER A 436 -3.23 33.82 -7.73
CA SER A 436 -4.28 34.85 -7.65
C SER A 436 -5.23 34.57 -6.47
N PRO A 437 -5.68 35.59 -5.72
CA PRO A 437 -5.24 35.97 -4.37
C PRO A 437 -5.36 34.92 -3.24
N LYS A 438 -5.99 33.75 -3.45
CA LYS A 438 -5.91 32.59 -2.53
C LYS A 438 -5.88 31.32 -3.39
N PRO A 439 -4.81 30.51 -3.34
CA PRO A 439 -4.79 29.25 -4.07
C PRO A 439 -5.95 28.37 -3.56
N PRO A 440 -6.62 27.63 -4.46
CA PRO A 440 -7.70 26.74 -4.09
C PRO A 440 -7.21 25.74 -3.04
N SER A 441 -8.00 25.49 -1.99
CA SER A 441 -7.70 24.50 -0.94
C SER A 441 -7.40 23.12 -1.53
N GLU A 442 -8.00 22.82 -2.68
CA GLU A 442 -7.82 21.64 -3.50
C GLU A 442 -6.36 21.43 -3.92
N LEU A 443 -5.56 22.49 -4.08
CA LEU A 443 -4.14 22.40 -4.44
C LEU A 443 -3.34 21.57 -3.41
N TYR A 444 -3.68 21.74 -2.14
CA TYR A 444 -3.03 21.10 -1.00
C TYR A 444 -3.65 19.73 -0.66
N MET A 445 -4.79 19.38 -1.25
CA MET A 445 -5.52 18.14 -0.96
C MET A 445 -4.63 16.90 -1.08
N ARG A 446 -3.80 16.85 -2.14
CA ARG A 446 -2.81 15.79 -2.31
C ARG A 446 -1.86 15.72 -1.13
N ASP A 447 -1.28 16.86 -0.75
CA ASP A 447 -0.28 16.92 0.32
C ASP A 447 -0.92 16.55 1.66
N TRP A 448 -2.17 16.97 1.92
CA TRP A 448 -2.92 16.53 3.09
C TRP A 448 -3.15 15.03 3.12
N ILE A 449 -3.59 14.44 2.01
CA ILE A 449 -3.84 12.99 1.91
C ILE A 449 -2.54 12.20 2.08
N GLN A 450 -1.43 12.66 1.49
CA GLN A 450 -0.14 11.99 1.58
C GLN A 450 0.52 12.17 2.95
N ASN A 451 0.59 13.40 3.45
CA ASN A 451 1.27 13.72 4.72
C ASN A 451 0.54 13.17 5.94
N ASN A 452 -0.77 12.94 5.83
CA ASN A 452 -1.59 12.33 6.89
C ASN A 452 -1.96 10.85 6.58
N LEU A 453 -1.42 10.26 5.51
CA LEU A 453 -1.62 8.85 5.14
C LEU A 453 -3.10 8.42 5.02
N LEU A 454 -3.96 9.26 4.45
CA LEU A 454 -5.42 9.02 4.41
C LEU A 454 -5.86 7.86 3.49
N GLN A 455 -4.93 7.21 2.79
CA GLN A 455 -5.17 5.98 2.03
C GLN A 455 -4.88 4.71 2.83
N HIS A 456 -4.29 4.86 4.01
CA HIS A 456 -3.88 3.77 4.86
C HIS A 456 -4.96 3.55 5.90
N GLY A 457 -5.19 2.29 6.30
CA GLY A 457 -5.96 2.03 7.49
C GLY A 457 -5.21 2.50 8.73
N VAL A 458 -5.98 2.70 9.78
CA VAL A 458 -5.51 3.12 11.10
C VAL A 458 -5.37 1.91 12.00
N LEU A 459 -4.28 1.89 12.75
CA LEU A 459 -3.98 0.92 13.80
C LEU A 459 -4.29 1.56 15.14
N LEU A 460 -4.97 0.85 16.04
CA LEU A 460 -5.10 1.29 17.42
C LEU A 460 -3.94 0.71 18.23
N GLN A 461 -3.06 1.58 18.71
CA GLN A 461 -1.96 1.21 19.59
C GLN A 461 -2.30 1.60 21.02
N SER A 462 -1.53 1.13 22.00
CA SER A 462 -1.86 1.33 23.41
C SER A 462 -2.03 2.80 23.83
N SER A 463 -1.28 3.73 23.22
CA SER A 463 -1.26 5.13 23.63
C SER A 463 -1.50 6.14 22.50
N LYS A 464 -1.64 5.70 21.24
CA LYS A 464 -1.86 6.58 20.10
C LYS A 464 -2.41 5.84 18.89
N LEU A 465 -2.96 6.59 17.94
CA LEU A 465 -3.22 6.09 16.60
C LEU A 465 -1.89 5.80 15.87
N GLY A 466 -1.79 4.59 15.32
CA GLY A 466 -0.79 4.20 14.36
C GLY A 466 -1.37 4.25 12.94
N HIS A 467 -0.49 4.33 11.94
CA HIS A 467 -0.87 4.18 10.54
C HIS A 467 -0.29 2.88 9.99
N ALA A 468 -1.08 2.22 9.16
CA ALA A 468 -0.62 1.05 8.45
C ALA A 468 0.54 1.37 7.49
N VAL A 469 1.35 0.37 7.16
CA VAL A 469 2.54 0.56 6.31
C VAL A 469 2.15 0.70 4.84
N LYS A 470 1.10 0.02 4.39
CA LYS A 470 0.67 -0.05 2.99
C LYS A 470 -0.67 0.68 2.79
N PRO A 471 -0.84 1.37 1.65
CA PRO A 471 -2.12 1.98 1.30
C PRO A 471 -3.13 0.89 0.93
N ALA A 472 -4.39 1.08 1.31
CA ALA A 472 -5.49 0.16 1.05
C ALA A 472 -6.42 0.64 -0.09
N LEU A 473 -6.48 1.96 -0.33
CA LEU A 473 -7.46 2.57 -1.24
C LEU A 473 -6.87 3.68 -2.11
N LYS A 474 -7.60 4.01 -3.18
CA LYS A 474 -7.45 5.22 -3.98
C LYS A 474 -8.79 5.92 -4.18
N PHE A 475 -8.77 7.19 -4.58
CA PHE A 475 -9.97 7.99 -4.74
C PHE A 475 -10.49 7.95 -6.18
N LEU A 476 -11.80 7.73 -6.34
CA LEU A 476 -12.54 7.84 -7.60
C LEU A 476 -13.10 9.25 -7.82
N MET A 477 -13.28 10.00 -6.72
CA MET A 477 -13.70 11.40 -6.74
C MET A 477 -12.93 12.19 -5.69
N GLU A 478 -12.85 13.51 -5.88
CA GLU A 478 -12.30 14.41 -4.88
C GLU A 478 -13.11 14.33 -3.58
N PRO A 479 -12.44 14.18 -2.42
CA PRO A 479 -13.09 14.36 -1.12
C PRO A 479 -13.75 15.73 -0.99
N LYS A 480 -14.87 15.78 -0.29
CA LYS A 480 -15.56 17.02 0.03
C LYS A 480 -14.76 17.80 1.07
N ILE A 481 -14.51 19.08 0.79
CA ILE A 481 -13.80 20.00 1.69
C ILE A 481 -14.79 21.02 2.27
N ILE A 482 -14.75 21.22 3.58
CA ILE A 482 -15.53 22.23 4.30
C ILE A 482 -14.54 23.09 5.12
N PRO A 483 -14.29 24.34 4.73
CA PRO A 483 -13.52 25.28 5.56
C PRO A 483 -14.20 25.49 6.92
N MET A 484 -13.43 25.47 7.99
CA MET A 484 -13.95 25.66 9.35
C MET A 484 -13.46 26.99 9.95
N ASN A 485 -12.14 27.21 9.97
CA ASN A 485 -11.50 28.38 10.60
C ASN A 485 -12.00 28.64 12.05
N LYS A 486 -12.03 27.60 12.88
CA LYS A 486 -12.50 27.70 14.28
C LYS A 486 -11.40 27.33 15.25
N VAL A 487 -11.40 27.94 16.43
CA VAL A 487 -10.52 27.56 17.54
C VAL A 487 -11.39 27.06 18.68
N THR A 488 -11.10 25.87 19.21
CA THR A 488 -11.77 25.34 20.40
C THR A 488 -10.80 25.18 21.53
N ILE A 489 -11.24 25.53 22.75
CA ILE A 489 -10.51 25.21 23.98
C ILE A 489 -11.35 24.25 24.79
N LEU A 490 -10.72 23.16 25.21
CA LEU A 490 -11.33 22.09 25.98
C LEU A 490 -10.48 21.82 27.22
N ILE A 491 -11.09 21.86 28.40
CA ILE A 491 -10.54 21.26 29.61
C ILE A 491 -11.49 20.16 30.10
N SER A 492 -10.96 18.95 30.25
CA SER A 492 -11.75 17.76 30.58
C SER A 492 -10.98 16.78 31.45
N GLN A 493 -11.69 16.10 32.35
CA GLN A 493 -11.19 14.97 33.11
C GLN A 493 -11.98 13.72 32.70
N PRO A 494 -11.42 12.89 31.80
CA PRO A 494 -12.06 11.66 31.36
C PRO A 494 -12.31 10.71 32.53
N LYS A 495 -13.51 10.11 32.59
CA LYS A 495 -13.91 9.19 33.67
C LYS A 495 -13.49 7.74 33.43
N THR A 496 -13.18 7.39 32.19
CA THR A 496 -12.78 6.03 31.78
C THR A 496 -11.50 6.08 30.95
N PRO A 497 -10.67 5.00 30.96
CA PRO A 497 -9.49 4.93 30.10
C PRO A 497 -9.82 5.10 28.60
N GLN A 498 -10.94 4.53 28.17
CA GLN A 498 -11.42 4.69 26.80
C GLN A 498 -11.72 6.16 26.46
N ALA A 499 -12.41 6.90 27.35
CA ALA A 499 -12.69 8.31 27.13
C ALA A 499 -11.41 9.15 27.06
N ALA A 500 -10.38 8.82 27.85
CA ALA A 500 -9.08 9.46 27.77
C ALA A 500 -8.39 9.19 26.43
N TYR A 501 -8.39 7.93 25.98
CA TYR A 501 -7.80 7.54 24.70
C TYR A 501 -8.47 8.24 23.51
N LEU A 502 -9.80 8.32 23.50
CA LEU A 502 -10.57 9.03 22.46
C LEU A 502 -10.18 10.52 22.41
N LEU A 503 -10.07 11.17 23.57
CA LEU A 503 -9.70 12.58 23.69
C LEU A 503 -8.27 12.86 23.23
N GLU A 504 -7.31 12.04 23.65
CA GLU A 504 -5.89 12.18 23.26
C GLU A 504 -5.70 12.05 21.75
N ASN A 505 -6.53 11.23 21.10
CA ASN A 505 -6.42 10.93 19.67
C ASN A 505 -7.43 11.69 18.79
N GLY A 506 -8.23 12.60 19.38
CA GLY A 506 -9.25 13.36 18.66
C GLY A 506 -10.31 12.49 17.98
N ILE A 507 -10.66 11.34 18.56
CA ILE A 507 -11.61 10.39 17.98
C ILE A 507 -13.02 10.74 18.46
N ILE A 508 -13.92 10.99 17.51
CA ILE A 508 -15.34 11.25 17.77
C ILE A 508 -16.13 10.01 17.32
N LEU A 509 -16.62 9.24 18.28
CA LEU A 509 -17.53 8.12 18.02
C LEU A 509 -18.97 8.62 17.92
N LYS A 510 -19.67 8.24 16.84
CA LYS A 510 -21.13 8.36 16.80
C LYS A 510 -21.72 7.33 17.76
N LYS A 511 -22.73 7.72 18.54
CA LYS A 511 -23.49 6.77 19.36
C LYS A 511 -23.98 5.64 18.44
N ASP A 512 -23.70 4.40 18.83
CA ASP A 512 -24.21 3.15 18.23
C ASP A 512 -23.47 2.53 17.02
N GLU A 513 -22.35 3.08 16.52
CA GLU A 513 -21.72 2.57 15.27
C GLU A 513 -20.37 1.81 15.43
N LEU A 514 -19.58 2.06 16.48
CA LEU A 514 -18.28 1.40 16.66
C LEU A 514 -17.90 1.28 18.15
N GLU A 515 -17.84 0.05 18.65
CA GLU A 515 -17.27 -0.27 19.96
C GLU A 515 -15.78 -0.60 19.81
N LEU A 516 -14.91 0.13 20.52
CA LEU A 516 -13.46 -0.10 20.43
C LEU A 516 -13.08 -1.51 20.89
N ASP A 517 -13.80 -2.07 21.86
CA ASP A 517 -13.54 -3.42 22.39
C ASP A 517 -13.84 -4.54 21.38
N ASN A 518 -14.62 -4.25 20.33
CA ASN A 518 -15.08 -5.21 19.33
C ASN A 518 -14.51 -4.93 17.93
N ILE A 519 -13.28 -4.44 17.85
CA ILE A 519 -12.64 -4.18 16.57
C ILE A 519 -12.19 -5.49 15.91
N PRO A 520 -12.64 -5.77 14.67
CA PRO A 520 -12.24 -6.96 13.93
C PRO A 520 -10.73 -7.08 13.78
N PHE A 521 -10.24 -8.32 13.94
CA PHE A 521 -8.85 -8.71 13.69
C PHE A 521 -7.80 -8.05 14.61
N SER A 522 -8.23 -7.53 15.76
CA SER A 522 -7.34 -6.87 16.75
C SER A 522 -6.58 -7.85 17.65
N GLY A 523 -6.97 -9.14 17.72
CA GLY A 523 -6.47 -10.09 18.71
C GLY A 523 -5.09 -10.72 18.48
N TYR A 524 -4.55 -10.73 17.25
CA TYR A 524 -3.28 -11.40 16.91
C TYR A 524 -2.27 -10.44 16.28
N SER A 525 -2.04 -9.32 16.94
CA SER A 525 -1.00 -8.38 16.53
C SER A 525 0.37 -8.83 17.10
N SER A 526 1.40 -8.85 16.26
CA SER A 526 2.74 -9.35 16.61
C SER A 526 3.34 -8.64 17.85
N LEU A 527 4.33 -9.25 18.52
CA LEU A 527 5.00 -8.77 19.76
C LEU A 527 5.46 -7.28 19.75
N LEU A 528 5.49 -6.61 18.59
CA LEU A 528 5.85 -5.19 18.43
C LEU A 528 4.65 -4.23 18.38
N ASN A 529 3.44 -4.74 18.13
CA ASN A 529 2.18 -4.02 18.15
C ASN A 529 1.29 -4.73 19.18
N ARG A 530 1.37 -4.39 20.46
CA ARG A 530 0.46 -4.97 21.44
C ARG A 530 -1.00 -4.71 21.03
N PRO A 531 -1.92 -5.69 21.16
CA PRO A 531 -3.34 -5.45 20.96
C PRO A 531 -3.83 -4.31 21.86
N LEU A 532 -5.01 -3.75 21.50
CA LEU A 532 -5.74 -2.71 22.23
C LEU A 532 -5.45 -2.78 23.74
N GLU A 533 -5.21 -1.61 24.38
CA GLU A 533 -5.29 -1.57 25.84
C GLU A 533 -6.60 -2.23 26.26
N ASP A 534 -6.52 -3.19 27.16
CA ASP A 534 -7.69 -3.65 27.86
C ASP A 534 -8.19 -2.46 28.70
N PHE A 535 -9.08 -1.66 28.09
CA PHE A 535 -9.63 -0.45 28.69
C PHE A 535 -10.37 -0.78 29.99
N SER A 536 -10.78 -2.04 30.18
CA SER A 536 -11.42 -2.52 31.40
C SER A 536 -10.43 -2.71 32.56
N ASN A 537 -9.15 -3.00 32.28
CA ASN A 537 -8.11 -3.30 33.29
C ASN A 537 -7.03 -2.20 33.44
N SER A 538 -7.05 -1.16 32.60
CA SER A 538 -6.07 -0.06 32.63
C SER A 538 -6.31 0.93 33.79
N LYS A 539 -5.61 0.75 34.92
CA LYS A 539 -5.59 1.70 36.06
C LYS A 539 -4.90 3.05 35.75
N LYS A 540 -4.33 3.25 34.56
CA LYS A 540 -3.38 4.35 34.27
C LYS A 540 -4.01 5.71 33.98
N TYR A 541 -5.32 5.78 33.69
CA TYR A 541 -5.92 6.96 33.05
C TYR A 541 -6.87 7.77 33.93
N SER A 542 -7.25 7.29 35.12
CA SER A 542 -8.26 7.94 35.98
C SER A 542 -7.76 9.17 36.77
N GLU A 543 -6.53 9.64 36.56
CA GLU A 543 -5.90 10.68 37.40
C GLU A 543 -5.36 11.90 36.62
N LYS A 544 -5.77 12.13 35.37
CA LYS A 544 -5.27 13.27 34.57
C LYS A 544 -6.37 14.20 34.09
N ILE A 545 -6.07 15.51 34.09
CA ILE A 545 -6.88 16.55 33.46
C ILE A 545 -6.19 16.93 32.15
N TYR A 546 -6.95 17.00 31.07
CA TYR A 546 -6.48 17.36 29.74
C TYR A 546 -6.93 18.77 29.43
N CYS A 547 -6.02 19.60 28.92
CA CYS A 547 -6.33 20.89 28.33
C CYS A 547 -5.81 20.94 26.90
N GLN A 548 -6.71 21.15 25.94
CA GLN A 548 -6.40 21.20 24.52
C GLN A 548 -6.90 22.50 23.92
N ILE A 549 -6.09 23.10 23.04
CA ILE A 549 -6.46 24.22 22.20
C ILE A 549 -6.30 23.74 20.77
N THR A 550 -7.41 23.63 20.05
CA THR A 550 -7.44 23.05 18.71
C THR A 550 -7.86 24.10 17.70
N PHE A 551 -7.02 24.36 16.73
CA PHE A 551 -7.37 25.11 15.53
C PHE A 551 -7.90 24.14 14.48
N HIS A 552 -9.18 24.26 14.15
CA HIS A 552 -9.87 23.51 13.10
C HIS A 552 -9.84 24.31 11.81
N ALA A 553 -8.93 23.98 10.90
CA ALA A 553 -8.76 24.70 9.65
C ALA A 553 -9.80 24.26 8.61
N LEU A 554 -9.86 22.94 8.32
CA LEU A 554 -10.85 22.36 7.41
C LEU A 554 -11.30 20.97 7.84
N LYS A 555 -12.45 20.56 7.32
CA LYS A 555 -12.95 19.19 7.39
C LYS A 555 -12.95 18.56 5.99
N ILE A 556 -12.42 17.34 5.90
CA ILE A 556 -12.42 16.50 4.69
C ILE A 556 -13.36 15.31 4.95
N SER A 557 -14.25 15.01 4.02
CA SER A 557 -15.12 13.84 4.10
C SER A 557 -15.27 13.13 2.75
N PHE A 558 -15.39 11.81 2.76
CA PHE A 558 -15.65 11.01 1.55
C PHE A 558 -16.57 9.81 1.83
N ASP A 559 -17.36 9.44 0.83
CA ASP A 559 -18.20 8.25 0.87
C ASP A 559 -17.47 7.01 0.35
N THR A 560 -17.96 5.82 0.70
CA THR A 560 -17.40 4.55 0.22
C THR A 560 -17.53 4.39 -1.30
N SER A 561 -18.55 5.01 -1.92
CA SER A 561 -18.70 5.07 -3.38
C SER A 561 -17.61 5.90 -4.07
N ASN A 562 -16.94 6.79 -3.34
CA ASN A 562 -15.95 7.72 -3.87
C ASN A 562 -14.53 7.15 -3.79
N ILE A 563 -14.37 5.93 -3.28
CA ILE A 563 -13.10 5.25 -3.12
C ILE A 563 -13.13 3.89 -3.82
N LYS A 564 -11.93 3.39 -4.13
CA LYS A 564 -11.73 2.07 -4.70
C LYS A 564 -10.63 1.35 -3.95
N CYS A 565 -10.90 0.12 -3.56
CA CYS A 565 -9.90 -0.79 -3.00
C CYS A 565 -8.74 -0.99 -3.99
N LEU A 566 -7.50 -0.88 -3.51
CA LEU A 566 -6.32 -1.20 -4.30
C LEU A 566 -6.26 -2.71 -4.58
N GLN A 567 -5.83 -3.08 -5.79
CA GLN A 567 -5.74 -4.48 -6.19
C GLN A 567 -4.81 -5.29 -5.28
N GLN A 568 -3.71 -4.68 -4.84
CA GLN A 568 -2.76 -5.32 -3.93
C GLN A 568 -3.39 -5.66 -2.58
N PHE A 569 -4.20 -4.76 -2.03
CA PHE A 569 -4.92 -4.99 -0.78
C PHE A 569 -5.96 -6.11 -0.95
N SER A 570 -6.78 -6.04 -2.00
CA SER A 570 -7.75 -7.10 -2.32
C SER A 570 -7.10 -8.47 -2.48
N ASN A 571 -6.00 -8.55 -3.25
CA ASN A 571 -5.25 -9.78 -3.44
C ASN A 571 -4.70 -10.32 -2.12
N ALA A 572 -4.13 -9.47 -1.26
CA ALA A 572 -3.59 -9.88 0.03
C ALA A 572 -4.69 -10.43 0.96
N VAL A 573 -5.86 -9.81 0.98
CA VAL A 573 -7.02 -10.31 1.74
C VAL A 573 -7.50 -11.65 1.19
N ASN A 574 -7.61 -11.79 -0.14
CA ASN A 574 -8.03 -13.05 -0.75
C ASN A 574 -7.03 -14.18 -0.47
N SER A 575 -5.72 -13.91 -0.56
CA SER A 575 -4.70 -14.88 -0.19
C SER A 575 -4.75 -15.26 1.29
N ALA A 576 -5.06 -14.31 2.19
CA ALA A 576 -5.29 -14.62 3.60
C ALA A 576 -6.52 -15.51 3.79
N LEU A 577 -7.61 -15.23 3.06
CA LEU A 577 -8.84 -16.02 3.08
C LEU A 577 -8.68 -17.41 2.45
N GLU A 578 -7.75 -17.63 1.54
CA GLU A 578 -7.49 -18.95 0.95
C GLU A 578 -6.62 -19.85 1.85
N SER A 579 -6.03 -19.28 2.90
CA SER A 579 -5.25 -20.01 3.89
C SER A 579 -6.08 -20.98 4.73
N TYR A 580 -5.38 -21.96 5.30
CA TYR A 580 -5.88 -22.87 6.33
C TYR A 580 -6.18 -22.18 7.66
N GLU A 581 -5.49 -21.08 7.98
CA GLU A 581 -5.70 -20.27 9.19
C GLU A 581 -6.12 -18.83 8.80
N PRO A 582 -7.30 -18.64 8.19
CA PRO A 582 -7.67 -17.38 7.58
C PRO A 582 -7.81 -16.25 8.61
N TYR A 583 -8.38 -16.50 9.79
CA TYR A 583 -8.53 -15.48 10.83
C TYR A 583 -7.19 -14.92 11.30
N LYS A 584 -6.24 -15.80 11.64
CA LYS A 584 -4.89 -15.41 12.07
C LYS A 584 -4.12 -14.66 10.99
N ASN A 585 -4.24 -15.10 9.74
CA ASN A 585 -3.62 -14.40 8.61
C ASN A 585 -4.24 -13.02 8.38
N LEU A 586 -5.56 -12.87 8.53
CA LEU A 586 -6.24 -11.58 8.47
C LEU A 586 -5.82 -10.67 9.63
N CYS A 587 -5.68 -11.17 10.85
CA CYS A 587 -5.12 -10.42 11.98
C CYS A 587 -3.70 -9.93 11.71
N THR A 588 -2.85 -10.79 11.14
CA THR A 588 -1.48 -10.40 10.76
C THR A 588 -1.49 -9.33 9.67
N LEU A 589 -2.38 -9.46 8.69
CA LEU A 589 -2.52 -8.54 7.57
C LEU A 589 -3.01 -7.16 8.02
N PHE A 590 -4.09 -7.11 8.79
CA PHE A 590 -4.68 -5.86 9.28
C PHE A 590 -3.87 -5.23 10.41
N GLY A 591 -3.25 -6.03 11.28
CA GLY A 591 -2.44 -5.53 12.42
C GLY A 591 -1.03 -5.04 12.06
N ASN A 592 -0.53 -5.34 10.85
CA ASN A 592 0.80 -4.90 10.42
C ASN A 592 0.77 -4.08 9.12
N ASP A 593 0.10 -4.59 8.08
CA ASP A 593 0.26 -4.07 6.72
C ASP A 593 -0.76 -2.99 6.38
N TYR A 594 -2.05 -3.20 6.67
CA TYR A 594 -3.15 -2.39 6.12
C TYR A 594 -3.99 -1.62 7.14
N GLY A 595 -3.96 -1.96 8.43
CA GLY A 595 -4.70 -1.26 9.49
C GLY A 595 -6.14 -1.77 9.67
N HIS A 596 -6.72 -1.57 10.85
CA HIS A 596 -8.04 -2.13 11.18
C HIS A 596 -9.20 -1.25 10.75
N LEU A 597 -9.03 0.07 10.87
CA LEU A 597 -10.13 1.04 10.74
C LEU A 597 -9.84 2.09 9.67
N LEU A 598 -10.90 2.72 9.18
CA LEU A 598 -10.84 3.84 8.24
C LEU A 598 -11.76 4.97 8.74
N PRO A 599 -11.22 6.15 9.09
CA PRO A 599 -12.04 7.35 9.31
C PRO A 599 -12.45 7.94 7.96
N ARG A 600 -13.74 8.19 7.78
CA ARG A 600 -14.27 8.82 6.54
C ARG A 600 -14.36 10.33 6.62
N THR A 601 -14.37 10.88 7.83
CA THR A 601 -14.38 12.33 8.03
C THR A 601 -13.26 12.73 8.98
N ILE A 602 -12.45 13.68 8.55
CA ILE A 602 -11.20 14.07 9.20
C ILE A 602 -11.14 15.60 9.23
N THR A 603 -10.80 16.15 10.39
CA THR A 603 -10.53 17.58 10.55
C THR A 603 -9.02 17.81 10.57
N LEU A 604 -8.57 18.77 9.76
CA LEU A 604 -7.18 19.18 9.67
C LEU A 604 -6.96 20.54 10.34
N GLY A 605 -5.79 20.70 10.94
CA GLY A 605 -5.36 21.94 11.58
C GLY A 605 -4.18 21.73 12.52
N GLY A 606 -4.26 22.27 13.73
CA GLY A 606 -3.24 22.09 14.77
C GLY A 606 -3.84 21.94 16.16
N VAL A 607 -3.14 21.22 17.04
CA VAL A 607 -3.49 21.05 18.45
C VAL A 607 -2.34 21.52 19.32
N LEU A 608 -2.64 22.28 20.36
CA LEU A 608 -1.81 22.48 21.53
C LEU A 608 -2.39 21.66 22.67
N SER A 609 -1.56 20.89 23.36
CA SER A 609 -2.02 20.03 24.45
C SER A 609 -1.14 20.19 25.69
N LYS A 610 -1.77 20.05 26.86
CA LYS A 610 -1.11 19.89 28.16
C LYS A 610 -1.94 18.99 29.05
N THR A 611 -1.26 18.19 29.87
CA THR A 611 -1.90 17.32 30.87
C THR A 611 -1.47 17.73 32.27
N PHE A 612 -2.40 17.65 33.22
CA PHE A 612 -2.19 17.97 34.63
C PHE A 612 -2.50 16.76 35.50
N LYS A 613 -1.90 16.69 36.68
CA LYS A 613 -2.21 15.67 37.67
C LYS A 613 -3.54 16.03 38.37
N SER A 614 -4.44 15.07 38.50
CA SER A 614 -5.70 15.26 39.23
C SER A 614 -5.45 15.31 40.74
N CYS A 615 -6.24 16.13 41.45
CA CYS A 615 -6.24 16.27 42.90
C CYS A 615 -7.70 16.36 43.40
N ASP A 616 -7.98 15.90 44.62
CA ASP A 616 -9.33 15.78 45.19
C ASP A 616 -10.11 17.11 45.28
N ASP A 617 -9.41 18.24 45.31
CA ASP A 617 -10.02 19.57 45.30
C ASP A 617 -10.44 20.03 43.88
N LEU A 618 -9.82 19.49 42.82
CA LEU A 618 -10.09 19.85 41.42
C LEU A 618 -11.29 19.09 40.82
N THR A 619 -11.54 17.86 41.28
CA THR A 619 -12.62 16.98 40.81
C THR A 619 -14.03 17.50 41.10
N LYS A 620 -14.18 18.41 42.06
CA LYS A 620 -15.45 19.10 42.37
C LYS A 620 -15.76 20.28 41.44
N PHE A 621 -14.76 20.81 40.71
CA PHE A 621 -14.89 22.06 39.93
C PHE A 621 -14.82 21.87 38.42
N ILE A 622 -14.15 20.82 37.93
CA ILE A 622 -13.96 20.57 36.50
C ILE A 622 -15.02 19.57 36.01
N HIS A 623 -16.19 20.10 35.66
CA HIS A 623 -16.97 19.52 34.57
C HIS A 623 -16.27 19.82 33.24
N GLU A 624 -16.53 19.02 32.20
CA GLU A 624 -16.06 19.31 30.85
C GLU A 624 -16.48 20.73 30.46
N ARG A 625 -15.50 21.61 30.19
CA ARG A 625 -15.74 22.98 29.72
C ARG A 625 -15.12 23.11 28.33
N GLN A 626 -15.96 23.44 27.36
CA GLN A 626 -15.54 23.70 25.99
C GLN A 626 -15.99 25.09 25.57
N PHE A 627 -15.09 25.83 24.95
CA PHE A 627 -15.36 27.13 24.34
C PHE A 627 -14.96 27.08 22.86
N GLU A 628 -15.69 27.79 22.02
CA GLU A 628 -15.45 27.88 20.58
C GLU A 628 -15.35 29.34 20.15
N PHE A 629 -14.38 29.63 19.30
CA PHE A 629 -14.02 30.96 18.82
C PHE A 629 -13.82 30.94 17.30
N GLU A 630 -14.04 32.08 16.66
CA GLU A 630 -13.77 32.28 15.24
C GLU A 630 -12.27 32.54 15.02
N GLY A 631 -11.59 31.72 14.21
CA GLY A 631 -10.13 31.80 14.04
C GLY A 631 -9.63 33.06 13.33
N ASN A 632 -10.52 33.75 12.63
CA ASN A 632 -10.23 35.02 11.93
C ASN A 632 -10.56 36.26 12.78
N ASP A 633 -11.16 36.08 13.95
CA ASP A 633 -11.51 37.18 14.84
C ASP A 633 -10.25 37.66 15.59
N PRO A 634 -9.86 38.95 15.46
CA PRO A 634 -8.69 39.51 16.14
C PRO A 634 -8.79 39.51 17.66
N ASP A 635 -9.99 39.44 18.25
CA ASP A 635 -10.20 39.45 19.71
C ASP A 635 -10.07 38.05 20.34
N SER A 636 -10.26 36.99 19.55
CA SER A 636 -10.20 35.59 20.01
C SER A 636 -8.90 35.21 20.75
N PRO A 637 -7.68 35.61 20.33
CA PRO A 637 -6.45 35.36 21.10
C PRO A 637 -6.51 35.93 22.52
N ARG A 638 -7.07 37.13 22.68
CA ARG A 638 -7.14 37.82 23.97
C ARG A 638 -8.13 37.13 24.89
N GLU A 639 -9.31 36.78 24.38
CA GLU A 639 -10.34 36.05 25.14
C GLU A 639 -9.84 34.67 25.61
N ILE A 640 -9.16 33.95 24.72
CA ILE A 640 -8.51 32.67 25.02
C ILE A 640 -7.48 32.84 26.14
N GLU A 641 -6.62 33.87 26.06
CA GLU A 641 -5.62 34.12 27.09
C GLU A 641 -6.28 34.47 28.45
N GLU A 642 -7.37 35.24 28.45
CA GLU A 642 -8.15 35.58 29.65
C GLU A 642 -8.74 34.32 30.31
N ILE A 643 -9.35 33.43 29.53
CA ILE A 643 -9.89 32.15 30.03
C ILE A 643 -8.78 31.28 30.64
N LEU A 644 -7.66 31.15 29.94
CA LEU A 644 -6.52 30.36 30.42
C LEU A 644 -5.92 30.96 31.70
N LYS A 645 -5.89 32.28 31.86
CA LYS A 645 -5.47 32.97 33.10
C LYS A 645 -6.43 32.67 34.25
N ILE A 646 -7.73 32.67 34.01
CA ILE A 646 -8.74 32.33 35.01
C ILE A 646 -8.51 30.89 35.50
N TRP A 647 -8.39 29.92 34.59
CA TRP A 647 -8.14 28.52 34.95
C TRP A 647 -6.81 28.32 35.71
N ASN A 648 -5.78 29.07 35.35
CA ASN A 648 -4.49 29.09 36.06
C ASN A 648 -4.59 29.68 37.48
N GLY A 649 -5.58 30.53 37.74
CA GLY A 649 -5.84 31.13 39.05
C GLY A 649 -6.77 30.29 39.94
N GLU A 650 -7.59 29.42 39.34
CA GLU A 650 -8.52 28.53 40.06
C GLU A 650 -7.78 27.43 40.86
N SER A 651 -6.57 27.01 40.45
CA SER A 651 -5.74 26.06 41.21
C SER A 651 -4.25 26.22 40.92
N LYS A 652 -3.41 26.01 41.93
CA LYS A 652 -1.93 26.01 41.79
C LYS A 652 -1.39 24.83 40.96
N ASP A 653 -2.19 23.78 40.79
CA ASP A 653 -1.81 22.57 40.04
C ASP A 653 -2.14 22.67 38.53
N ILE A 654 -2.89 23.71 38.12
CA ILE A 654 -3.16 24.00 36.72
C ILE A 654 -2.21 25.11 36.27
N ASP A 655 -1.23 24.73 35.44
CA ASP A 655 -0.33 25.68 34.78
C ASP A 655 -0.64 25.81 33.29
N THR A 656 -1.36 26.85 32.87
CA THR A 656 -1.66 27.14 31.45
C THR A 656 -0.63 28.05 30.79
N SER A 657 0.54 28.27 31.38
CA SER A 657 1.56 29.19 30.83
C SER A 657 2.20 28.71 29.53
N LEU A 658 2.22 27.38 29.31
CA LEU A 658 2.93 26.69 28.24
C LEU A 658 2.12 25.51 27.75
N PHE A 659 2.18 25.24 26.45
CA PHE A 659 1.59 24.07 25.81
C PHE A 659 2.60 23.41 24.87
N LEU A 660 2.36 22.15 24.51
CA LEU A 660 3.10 21.45 23.46
C LEU A 660 2.25 21.37 22.20
N ASP A 661 2.83 21.68 21.06
CA ASP A 661 2.18 21.46 19.77
C ASP A 661 2.32 19.99 19.29
N ASN A 662 1.73 19.69 18.13
CA ASN A 662 1.79 18.37 17.50
C ASN A 662 3.21 17.88 17.17
N ASN A 663 4.19 18.78 17.08
CA ASN A 663 5.59 18.45 16.83
C ASN A 663 6.39 18.31 18.14
N GLY A 664 5.79 18.63 19.28
CA GLY A 664 6.44 18.66 20.59
C GLY A 664 7.13 20.00 20.89
N ASP A 665 6.90 21.03 20.08
CA ASP A 665 7.44 22.37 20.30
C ASP A 665 6.65 23.10 21.39
N ILE A 666 7.36 23.89 22.19
CA ILE A 666 6.78 24.63 23.31
C ILE A 666 6.17 25.94 22.80
N VAL A 667 4.89 26.15 23.10
CA VAL A 667 4.15 27.39 22.79
C VAL A 667 3.76 28.08 24.09
N HIS A 668 4.25 29.30 24.29
CA HIS A 668 3.84 30.14 25.42
C HIS A 668 2.41 30.65 25.23
N ARG A 669 1.68 30.79 26.33
CA ARG A 669 0.29 31.29 26.34
C ARG A 669 0.13 32.61 25.58
N SER A 670 1.07 33.54 25.72
CA SER A 670 1.08 34.83 25.01
C SER A 670 1.22 34.70 23.49
N ASN A 671 1.71 33.57 23.00
CA ASN A 671 2.05 33.33 21.60
C ASN A 671 1.06 32.37 20.92
N ILE A 672 -0.03 31.97 21.60
CA ILE A 672 -1.04 31.06 21.02
C ILE A 672 -1.67 31.66 19.76
N GLY A 673 -1.93 32.98 19.75
CA GLY A 673 -2.44 33.67 18.57
C GLY A 673 -1.48 33.66 17.38
N ASP A 674 -0.17 33.84 17.64
CA ASP A 674 0.86 33.77 16.60
C ASP A 674 1.03 32.34 16.05
N TRP A 675 0.93 31.35 16.93
CA TRP A 675 1.00 29.94 16.58
C TRP A 675 -0.08 29.55 15.57
N TRP A 676 -1.37 29.83 15.84
CA TRP A 676 -2.40 29.43 14.91
C TRP A 676 -2.44 30.30 13.65
N LYS A 677 -2.04 31.58 13.72
CA LYS A 677 -1.88 32.41 12.50
C LYS A 677 -0.83 31.82 11.58
N THR A 678 0.31 31.41 12.15
CA THR A 678 1.37 30.72 11.40
C THR A 678 0.83 29.43 10.77
N LEU A 679 -0.01 28.67 11.46
CA LEU A 679 -0.67 27.50 10.88
C LEU A 679 -1.66 27.87 9.78
N ALA A 680 -2.50 28.88 9.96
CA ALA A 680 -3.48 29.34 8.99
C ALA A 680 -2.81 29.77 7.66
N ASP A 681 -1.64 30.40 7.75
CA ASP A 681 -0.84 30.83 6.60
C ASP A 681 -0.04 29.70 5.94
N ASN A 682 0.07 28.53 6.59
CA ASN A 682 0.85 27.38 6.11
C ASN A 682 0.04 26.07 6.05
N PRO A 683 -0.88 25.91 5.07
CA PRO A 683 -1.75 24.73 4.96
C PRO A 683 -1.01 23.40 4.83
N ASN A 684 0.25 23.40 4.37
CA ASN A 684 1.08 22.20 4.28
C ASN A 684 1.40 21.55 5.63
N ASN A 685 1.31 22.32 6.72
CA ASN A 685 1.67 21.87 8.06
C ASN A 685 0.45 21.33 8.84
N TRP A 686 -0.75 21.34 8.25
CA TRP A 686 -1.93 20.86 8.93
C TRP A 686 -1.89 19.34 9.15
N LYS A 687 -2.21 18.96 10.38
CA LYS A 687 -2.30 17.57 10.85
C LYS A 687 -3.75 17.21 11.16
N VAL A 688 -4.04 15.93 11.23
CA VAL A 688 -5.32 15.44 11.76
C VAL A 688 -5.47 15.88 13.21
N THR A 689 -6.48 16.71 13.47
CA THR A 689 -6.84 17.18 14.82
C THR A 689 -7.99 16.39 15.41
N SER A 690 -8.92 15.96 14.55
CA SER A 690 -10.00 15.07 14.93
C SER A 690 -10.45 14.20 13.76
N SER A 691 -11.14 13.10 14.08
CA SER A 691 -11.66 12.15 13.10
C SER A 691 -12.94 11.49 13.59
N GLU A 692 -13.88 11.29 12.68
CA GLU A 692 -15.23 10.81 12.94
C GLU A 692 -15.67 9.85 11.81
N ASP A 693 -16.82 9.20 12.00
CA ASP A 693 -17.43 8.32 10.99
C ASP A 693 -16.52 7.13 10.61
N TRP A 694 -16.08 6.42 11.64
CA TRP A 694 -15.14 5.32 11.57
C TRP A 694 -15.81 4.01 11.12
N MET A 695 -15.12 3.24 10.28
CA MET A 695 -15.56 1.90 9.88
C MET A 695 -14.41 0.88 9.90
N PRO A 696 -14.72 -0.43 10.01
CA PRO A 696 -13.75 -1.48 9.71
C PRO A 696 -13.26 -1.40 8.27
N LEU A 697 -11.94 -1.40 8.07
CA LEU A 697 -11.31 -1.21 6.77
C LEU A 697 -11.76 -2.26 5.74
N TYR A 698 -11.96 -3.51 6.16
CA TYR A 698 -12.38 -4.58 5.24
C TYR A 698 -13.71 -4.30 4.53
N LYS A 699 -14.55 -3.40 5.05
CA LYS A 699 -15.83 -3.02 4.42
C LYS A 699 -15.66 -2.26 3.10
N ILE A 700 -14.45 -1.82 2.74
CA ILE A 700 -14.19 -1.24 1.41
C ILE A 700 -14.07 -2.31 0.30
N LEU A 701 -14.01 -3.60 0.66
CA LEU A 701 -13.95 -4.69 -0.30
C LEU A 701 -15.31 -4.94 -0.93
N ASN A 702 -15.32 -5.33 -2.21
CA ASN A 702 -16.56 -5.60 -2.95
C ASN A 702 -17.32 -6.85 -2.43
N ASN A 703 -16.64 -7.80 -1.79
CA ASN A 703 -17.26 -9.00 -1.23
C ASN A 703 -16.70 -9.26 0.18
N THR A 704 -17.53 -9.04 1.20
CA THR A 704 -17.18 -9.20 2.61
C THR A 704 -17.75 -10.46 3.24
N GLN A 705 -18.55 -11.26 2.51
CA GLN A 705 -19.31 -12.38 3.09
C GLN A 705 -18.41 -13.42 3.77
N ASN A 706 -17.27 -13.75 3.17
CA ASN A 706 -16.31 -14.70 3.75
C ASN A 706 -15.67 -14.15 5.04
N ILE A 707 -15.40 -12.85 5.08
CA ILE A 707 -14.85 -12.17 6.26
C ILE A 707 -15.90 -12.14 7.37
N GLU A 708 -17.13 -11.77 7.04
CA GLU A 708 -18.25 -11.73 7.99
C GLU A 708 -18.57 -13.13 8.55
N THR A 709 -18.42 -14.18 7.74
CA THR A 709 -18.54 -15.57 8.19
C THR A 709 -17.46 -15.92 9.21
N ILE A 710 -16.22 -15.48 8.97
CA ILE A 710 -15.11 -15.70 9.90
C ILE A 710 -15.27 -14.88 11.19
N LEU A 711 -15.85 -13.68 11.11
CA LEU A 711 -16.08 -12.84 12.29
C LEU A 711 -17.31 -13.25 13.11
N ASN A 712 -18.15 -14.14 12.58
CA ASN A 712 -19.34 -14.64 13.26
C ASN A 712 -18.94 -15.62 14.37
N ASP A 713 -19.52 -15.47 15.56
CA ASP A 713 -19.20 -16.31 16.73
C ASP A 713 -19.86 -17.71 16.68
N LYS A 714 -20.38 -18.11 15.52
CA LYS A 714 -21.01 -19.41 15.32
C LYS A 714 -19.94 -20.48 15.13
N TYR A 715 -20.24 -21.68 15.59
CA TYR A 715 -19.46 -22.86 15.23
C TYR A 715 -19.54 -23.11 13.73
N HIS A 716 -18.46 -23.63 13.16
CA HIS A 716 -18.31 -24.04 11.76
C HIS A 716 -17.64 -25.40 11.68
N LEU A 717 -17.86 -26.14 10.59
CA LEU A 717 -17.09 -27.35 10.32
C LEU A 717 -15.64 -26.97 10.02
N VAL A 718 -14.71 -27.34 10.90
CA VAL A 718 -13.29 -26.99 10.76
C VAL A 718 -12.45 -28.18 10.28
N PHE A 719 -12.72 -29.37 10.83
CA PHE A 719 -12.06 -30.62 10.42
C PHE A 719 -13.07 -31.71 10.15
N ASN A 720 -12.67 -32.63 9.30
CA ASN A 720 -13.35 -33.88 9.01
C ASN A 720 -12.28 -34.92 8.67
N GLY A 721 -12.60 -36.18 8.88
CA GLY A 721 -11.69 -37.24 8.53
C GLY A 721 -12.30 -38.61 8.70
N GLU A 722 -11.47 -39.59 8.36
CA GLU A 722 -11.84 -40.99 8.36
C GLU A 722 -10.69 -41.87 8.81
N ASN A 723 -11.03 -42.95 9.51
CA ASN A 723 -10.06 -43.95 9.96
C ASN A 723 -10.63 -45.35 9.71
N LEU A 724 -9.89 -46.17 8.96
CA LEU A 724 -10.18 -47.59 8.82
C LEU A 724 -10.02 -48.28 10.19
N LEU A 725 -10.96 -49.15 10.52
CA LEU A 725 -10.99 -49.87 11.80
C LEU A 725 -10.57 -51.31 11.57
N TYR A 726 -9.47 -51.72 12.22
CA TYR A 726 -9.00 -53.10 12.16
C TYR A 726 -9.76 -53.99 13.17
N ASN A 727 -9.73 -55.31 12.95
CA ASN A 727 -10.42 -56.28 13.80
C ASN A 727 -10.01 -56.12 15.27
N ASN A 728 -11.01 -56.04 16.15
CA ASN A 728 -10.89 -55.80 17.60
C ASN A 728 -10.32 -54.44 18.03
N GLN A 729 -10.21 -53.45 17.13
CA GLN A 729 -9.83 -52.09 17.53
C GLN A 729 -10.95 -51.40 18.33
N THR A 730 -10.62 -50.99 19.56
CA THR A 730 -11.52 -50.29 20.50
C THR A 730 -11.19 -48.81 20.69
N THR A 731 -10.05 -48.36 20.16
CA THR A 731 -9.57 -46.98 20.30
C THR A 731 -8.88 -46.50 19.03
N VAL A 732 -9.16 -45.27 18.62
CA VAL A 732 -8.53 -44.57 17.50
C VAL A 732 -8.02 -43.23 18.02
N VAL A 733 -6.74 -42.93 17.80
CA VAL A 733 -6.18 -41.60 18.07
C VAL A 733 -6.42 -40.75 16.83
N ILE A 734 -7.05 -39.59 17.01
CA ILE A 734 -7.33 -38.62 15.95
C ILE A 734 -6.40 -37.43 16.16
N ASN A 735 -5.51 -37.21 15.20
CA ASN A 735 -4.65 -36.03 15.15
C ASN A 735 -5.28 -35.00 14.22
N PHE A 736 -5.41 -33.77 14.72
CA PHE A 736 -5.87 -32.66 13.93
C PHE A 736 -4.74 -32.12 13.05
N PRO A 737 -5.01 -31.76 11.78
CA PRO A 737 -3.99 -31.22 10.88
C PRO A 737 -3.57 -29.79 11.23
N GLY A 738 -4.27 -29.12 12.16
CA GLY A 738 -3.94 -27.78 12.66
C GLY A 738 -4.39 -27.58 14.11
N GLN A 739 -4.12 -26.41 14.67
CA GLN A 739 -4.52 -26.07 16.04
C GLN A 739 -5.94 -25.48 16.06
N ILE A 740 -6.76 -25.91 17.02
CA ILE A 740 -8.04 -25.28 17.35
C ILE A 740 -7.95 -24.69 18.76
N GLU A 741 -8.58 -23.53 18.98
CA GLU A 741 -8.77 -22.96 20.32
C GLU A 741 -9.63 -23.89 21.20
N ASN A 742 -9.50 -23.76 22.52
CA ASN A 742 -10.29 -24.54 23.47
C ASN A 742 -11.80 -24.19 23.32
N ASN A 743 -12.68 -25.20 23.35
CA ASN A 743 -14.12 -25.21 23.00
C ASN A 743 -14.42 -25.55 21.53
N TYR A 744 -14.39 -26.85 21.23
CA TYR A 744 -14.90 -27.43 19.99
C TYR A 744 -15.81 -28.62 20.29
N TYR A 745 -16.65 -28.99 19.33
CA TYR A 745 -17.47 -30.19 19.38
C TYR A 745 -16.96 -31.20 18.36
N ILE A 746 -16.75 -32.44 18.80
CA ILE A 746 -16.41 -33.54 17.90
C ILE A 746 -17.54 -34.55 17.85
N PHE A 747 -17.81 -35.05 16.64
CA PHE A 747 -18.85 -36.02 16.34
C PHE A 747 -18.26 -37.17 15.53
N GLY A 748 -18.84 -38.37 15.68
CA GLY A 748 -18.35 -39.55 14.98
C GLY A 748 -19.37 -40.67 14.90
N ASN A 749 -19.33 -41.40 13.80
CA ASN A 749 -20.11 -42.63 13.61
C ASN A 749 -19.22 -43.69 12.97
N VAL A 750 -19.50 -44.95 13.31
CA VAL A 750 -18.92 -46.10 12.61
C VAL A 750 -19.85 -46.51 11.48
N VAL A 751 -19.27 -46.67 10.29
CA VAL A 751 -19.96 -47.07 9.07
C VAL A 751 -19.38 -48.36 8.51
N LYS A 752 -20.19 -49.08 7.72
CA LYS A 752 -19.82 -50.28 6.98
C LYS A 752 -20.25 -50.13 5.52
N GLU A 753 -19.44 -50.62 4.59
CA GLU A 753 -19.79 -50.68 3.17
C GLU A 753 -20.87 -51.74 2.92
N ASN A 754 -21.94 -51.36 2.23
CA ASN A 754 -23.03 -52.25 1.84
C ASN A 754 -22.71 -52.93 0.49
N ASN A 755 -23.55 -53.89 0.09
CA ASN A 755 -23.36 -54.65 -1.16
C ASN A 755 -23.49 -53.81 -2.44
N LYS A 756 -23.98 -52.56 -2.35
CA LYS A 756 -24.08 -51.60 -3.47
C LYS A 756 -22.86 -50.68 -3.55
N GLY A 757 -21.92 -50.77 -2.61
CA GLY A 757 -20.75 -49.89 -2.51
C GLY A 757 -21.01 -48.59 -1.73
N ASP A 758 -22.20 -48.41 -1.15
CA ASP A 758 -22.52 -47.26 -0.30
C ASP A 758 -22.17 -47.57 1.16
N TRP A 759 -21.78 -46.56 1.92
CA TRP A 759 -21.56 -46.72 3.35
C TRP A 759 -22.88 -46.61 4.13
N GLU A 760 -23.02 -47.35 5.23
CA GLU A 760 -24.19 -47.29 6.11
C GLU A 760 -23.75 -47.25 7.58
N ARG A 761 -24.44 -46.48 8.41
CA ARG A 761 -24.19 -46.42 9.85
C ARG A 761 -24.44 -47.78 10.47
N VAL A 762 -23.49 -48.28 11.25
CA VAL A 762 -23.65 -49.54 11.97
C VAL A 762 -24.42 -49.26 13.27
N PRO A 763 -25.64 -49.79 13.44
CA PRO A 763 -26.38 -49.65 14.69
C PRO A 763 -25.65 -50.38 15.81
N LYS A 764 -25.89 -50.00 17.08
CA LYS A 764 -25.26 -50.62 18.26
C LYS A 764 -23.73 -50.46 18.38
N ILE A 765 -23.12 -49.53 17.65
CA ILE A 765 -21.73 -49.10 17.90
C ILE A 765 -21.76 -47.67 18.44
N THR A 766 -21.28 -47.50 19.66
CA THR A 766 -21.17 -46.20 20.32
C THR A 766 -19.75 -45.66 20.14
N VAL A 767 -19.63 -44.37 19.78
CA VAL A 767 -18.35 -43.64 19.72
C VAL A 767 -18.34 -42.56 20.78
N ARG A 768 -17.31 -42.57 21.63
CA ARG A 768 -17.04 -41.54 22.65
C ARG A 768 -15.71 -40.87 22.33
N PHE A 769 -15.60 -39.56 22.57
CA PHE A 769 -14.37 -38.81 22.34
C PHE A 769 -13.85 -38.23 23.65
N ASP A 770 -12.70 -38.71 24.12
CA ASP A 770 -12.04 -38.24 25.34
C ASP A 770 -10.64 -37.69 25.03
N TYR A 771 -9.94 -37.22 26.06
CA TYR A 771 -8.58 -36.66 25.98
C TYR A 771 -8.44 -35.58 24.91
N GLN A 772 -9.47 -34.73 24.81
CA GLN A 772 -9.55 -33.64 23.84
C GLN A 772 -8.56 -32.53 24.19
N ASN A 773 -7.68 -32.18 23.24
CA ASN A 773 -6.80 -31.03 23.34
C ASN A 773 -6.79 -30.25 22.00
N LYS A 774 -5.96 -29.20 21.90
CA LYS A 774 -5.83 -28.37 20.70
C LYS A 774 -5.26 -29.09 19.47
N HIS A 775 -4.70 -30.29 19.65
CA HIS A 775 -4.02 -31.09 18.62
C HIS A 775 -4.79 -32.35 18.21
N GLY A 776 -5.80 -32.76 18.95
CA GLY A 776 -6.50 -34.02 18.67
C GLY A 776 -7.32 -34.54 19.84
N CYS A 777 -7.76 -35.79 19.69
CA CYS A 777 -8.54 -36.51 20.70
C CYS A 777 -8.41 -38.03 20.52
N ALA A 778 -8.90 -38.79 21.50
CA ALA A 778 -9.04 -40.23 21.40
C ALA A 778 -10.51 -40.63 21.23
N ALA A 779 -10.82 -41.36 20.16
CA ALA A 779 -12.12 -41.96 19.91
C ALA A 779 -12.17 -43.39 20.46
N TYR A 780 -13.06 -43.64 21.42
CA TYR A 780 -13.36 -44.94 22.00
C TYR A 780 -14.56 -45.55 21.29
N ILE A 781 -14.38 -46.77 20.78
CA ILE A 781 -15.36 -47.48 19.97
C ILE A 781 -15.83 -48.70 20.74
N GLN A 782 -17.08 -48.66 21.17
CA GLN A 782 -17.71 -49.74 21.91
C GLN A 782 -18.60 -50.54 20.96
N LYS A 783 -18.28 -51.82 20.77
CA LYS A 783 -18.96 -52.75 19.86
C LYS A 783 -19.82 -53.72 20.65
N ASN A 784 -21.07 -53.91 20.24
CA ASN A 784 -21.90 -55.03 20.72
C ASN A 784 -21.59 -56.32 19.95
N ASN A 785 -21.65 -57.47 20.63
CA ASN A 785 -21.10 -58.78 20.22
C ASN A 785 -21.59 -59.37 18.87
N ASP A 786 -22.50 -58.70 18.15
CA ASP A 786 -23.12 -59.20 16.92
C ASP A 786 -22.64 -58.50 15.63
N ALA A 787 -21.68 -57.56 15.69
CA ALA A 787 -21.20 -56.85 14.51
C ALA A 787 -20.16 -57.67 13.71
N SER A 788 -20.57 -58.25 12.57
CA SER A 788 -19.68 -58.89 11.58
C SER A 788 -18.48 -57.99 11.22
N GLN A 789 -17.27 -58.55 11.26
CA GLN A 789 -16.02 -57.80 11.48
C GLN A 789 -15.37 -57.16 10.24
N ASP A 790 -15.88 -57.34 9.04
CA ASP A 790 -15.16 -56.91 7.83
C ASP A 790 -15.57 -55.52 7.33
N ASN A 791 -14.56 -54.67 7.01
CA ASN A 791 -14.65 -53.33 6.40
C ASN A 791 -15.40 -52.24 7.20
N LEU A 792 -14.99 -51.99 8.46
CA LEU A 792 -15.52 -50.88 9.26
C LEU A 792 -14.65 -49.62 9.16
N LYS A 793 -15.29 -48.46 9.23
CA LYS A 793 -14.62 -47.16 9.16
C LYS A 793 -15.25 -46.18 10.16
N LEU A 794 -14.42 -45.46 10.90
CA LEU A 794 -14.85 -44.32 11.70
C LEU A 794 -14.84 -43.08 10.82
N ILE A 795 -15.98 -42.42 10.68
CA ILE A 795 -16.07 -41.07 10.10
C ILE A 795 -16.26 -40.09 11.26
N TRP A 796 -15.52 -38.99 11.24
CA TRP A 796 -15.57 -37.97 12.30
C TRP A 796 -15.46 -36.56 11.74
N PHE A 797 -15.94 -35.60 12.51
CA PHE A 797 -15.71 -34.18 12.24
C PHE A 797 -15.72 -33.33 13.50
N VAL A 798 -15.14 -32.13 13.35
CA VAL A 798 -15.01 -31.14 14.41
C VAL A 798 -15.74 -29.86 14.00
N LEU A 799 -16.62 -29.39 14.87
CA LEU A 799 -17.18 -28.05 14.83
C LEU A 799 -16.41 -27.15 15.79
N ALA A 800 -15.87 -26.05 15.30
CA ALA A 800 -15.21 -25.05 16.13
C ALA A 800 -15.48 -23.63 15.61
N LYS A 801 -15.15 -22.62 16.41
CA LYS A 801 -15.13 -21.23 15.94
C LYS A 801 -14.03 -21.05 14.89
N PRO A 802 -14.22 -20.17 13.88
CA PRO A 802 -13.31 -20.00 12.75
C PRO A 802 -12.01 -19.22 13.09
N ASN A 803 -11.70 -19.06 14.38
CA ASN A 803 -10.52 -18.33 14.87
C ASN A 803 -9.21 -19.13 14.69
N GLY A 804 -9.30 -20.45 14.57
CA GLY A 804 -8.19 -21.37 14.31
C GLY A 804 -8.15 -21.85 12.85
N TYR A 805 -7.97 -23.16 12.65
CA TYR A 805 -8.05 -23.75 11.32
C TYR A 805 -9.48 -23.65 10.74
N TYR A 806 -9.62 -23.10 9.52
CA TYR A 806 -10.90 -23.03 8.80
C TYR A 806 -10.72 -22.97 7.27
N SER A 807 -10.49 -24.14 6.68
CA SER A 807 -10.28 -24.31 5.24
C SER A 807 -11.45 -23.79 4.40
N ASN A 808 -11.13 -23.23 3.22
CA ASN A 808 -12.12 -22.74 2.25
C ASN A 808 -13.10 -23.84 1.78
N LYS A 809 -12.68 -25.11 1.76
CA LYS A 809 -13.50 -26.25 1.35
C LYS A 809 -14.68 -26.51 2.30
N ASN A 810 -14.53 -26.19 3.59
CA ASN A 810 -15.54 -26.49 4.61
C ASN A 810 -16.55 -25.36 4.83
N ARG A 811 -16.37 -24.20 4.18
CA ARG A 811 -17.16 -22.98 4.46
C ARG A 811 -18.62 -23.04 4.06
N ASN A 812 -18.93 -23.81 3.01
CA ASN A 812 -20.27 -23.90 2.47
C ASN A 812 -21.10 -25.04 3.09
N VAL A 813 -20.53 -25.79 4.04
CA VAL A 813 -21.23 -26.89 4.69
C VAL A 813 -22.23 -26.34 5.69
N LYS A 814 -23.52 -26.59 5.43
CA LYS A 814 -24.60 -26.25 6.35
C LYS A 814 -24.78 -27.37 7.36
N PHE A 815 -25.09 -27.00 8.60
CA PHE A 815 -25.43 -27.96 9.64
C PHE A 815 -26.34 -27.36 10.71
N ALA A 816 -27.00 -28.23 11.46
CA ALA A 816 -27.72 -27.91 12.70
C ALA A 816 -27.16 -28.81 13.80
N TYR A 817 -26.97 -28.30 15.01
CA TYR A 817 -26.42 -29.06 16.12
C TYR A 817 -27.09 -28.69 17.43
N GLY A 818 -26.97 -29.56 18.42
CA GLY A 818 -27.46 -29.31 19.76
C GLY A 818 -26.98 -30.34 20.76
N GLU A 819 -27.32 -30.10 22.02
CA GLU A 819 -27.02 -30.98 23.14
C GLU A 819 -28.32 -31.27 23.90
N LEU A 820 -28.50 -32.52 24.34
CA LEU A 820 -29.60 -32.91 25.23
C LEU A 820 -29.07 -33.81 26.33
N ASP A 821 -29.45 -33.53 27.57
CA ASP A 821 -29.24 -34.43 28.69
C ASP A 821 -30.20 -35.62 28.58
N ILE A 822 -29.65 -36.83 28.61
CA ILE A 822 -30.39 -38.08 28.66
C ILE A 822 -30.49 -38.51 30.12
N ASP A 823 -31.71 -38.72 30.59
CA ASP A 823 -32.00 -39.39 31.86
C ASP A 823 -32.44 -40.85 31.59
N ASP A 824 -32.27 -41.75 32.56
CA ASP A 824 -32.58 -43.19 32.44
C ASP A 824 -34.06 -43.45 32.03
N ASN A 825 -34.94 -42.46 32.18
CA ASN A 825 -36.37 -42.51 31.81
C ASN A 825 -36.71 -42.00 30.39
N GLN A 826 -35.79 -41.30 29.70
CA GLN A 826 -36.06 -40.73 28.37
C GLN A 826 -35.61 -41.66 27.25
N SER A 827 -36.57 -42.41 26.68
CA SER A 827 -36.30 -43.30 25.55
C SER A 827 -36.53 -42.66 24.19
N ASN A 828 -37.22 -41.51 24.09
CA ASN A 828 -37.52 -40.86 22.80
C ASN A 828 -37.14 -39.37 22.81
N ILE A 829 -36.40 -38.93 21.78
CA ILE A 829 -35.88 -37.57 21.66
C ILE A 829 -36.26 -37.02 20.28
N THR A 830 -36.71 -35.77 20.22
CA THR A 830 -36.99 -35.08 18.95
C THR A 830 -35.93 -34.03 18.69
N LEU A 831 -35.23 -34.15 17.56
CA LEU A 831 -34.25 -33.19 17.08
C LEU A 831 -34.90 -32.27 16.07
N ASN A 832 -34.61 -30.97 16.16
CA ASN A 832 -35.11 -29.97 15.21
C ASN A 832 -34.04 -29.67 14.13
N GLY A 833 -34.48 -29.53 12.88
CA GLY A 833 -33.64 -29.13 11.75
C GLY A 833 -34.44 -28.42 10.66
N GLU A 834 -33.78 -28.05 9.57
CA GLU A 834 -34.38 -27.30 8.48
C GLU A 834 -34.22 -28.06 7.16
N ASN A 835 -35.31 -28.35 6.45
CA ASN A 835 -35.30 -29.07 5.17
C ASN A 835 -34.57 -30.43 5.22
N ILE A 836 -34.80 -31.18 6.30
CA ILE A 836 -34.26 -32.53 6.47
C ILE A 836 -34.74 -33.40 5.29
N SER A 837 -33.82 -34.18 4.73
CA SER A 837 -34.06 -35.08 3.60
C SER A 837 -33.21 -36.35 3.72
N SER A 838 -33.37 -37.30 2.80
CA SER A 838 -32.52 -38.50 2.71
C SER A 838 -31.04 -38.19 2.51
N ASN A 839 -30.69 -36.96 2.11
CA ASN A 839 -29.33 -36.52 1.88
C ASN A 839 -28.71 -35.84 3.12
N CYS A 840 -29.40 -35.82 4.27
CA CYS A 840 -28.86 -35.29 5.52
C CYS A 840 -28.11 -36.38 6.28
N VAL A 841 -27.02 -35.99 6.96
CA VAL A 841 -26.22 -36.90 7.78
C VAL A 841 -26.37 -36.54 9.26
N LEU A 842 -26.88 -37.47 10.06
CA LEU A 842 -26.97 -37.35 11.50
C LEU A 842 -25.73 -37.96 12.17
N MET A 843 -25.01 -37.15 12.93
CA MET A 843 -23.85 -37.55 13.72
C MET A 843 -24.10 -37.27 15.19
N THR A 844 -23.57 -38.15 16.04
CA THR A 844 -23.82 -38.12 17.48
C THR A 844 -22.53 -38.32 18.24
N SER A 845 -22.41 -37.71 19.41
CA SER A 845 -21.37 -38.03 20.38
C SER A 845 -21.92 -37.95 21.80
N PHE A 846 -21.38 -38.78 22.68
CA PHE A 846 -21.78 -38.81 24.09
C PHE A 846 -20.71 -38.15 24.96
N VAL A 847 -21.13 -37.36 25.92
CA VAL A 847 -20.27 -36.72 26.93
C VAL A 847 -20.75 -37.10 28.32
N SER A 848 -19.84 -37.59 29.16
CA SER A 848 -20.11 -37.88 30.58
C SER A 848 -18.91 -37.52 31.43
N ARG A 849 -19.16 -37.10 32.68
CA ARG A 849 -18.11 -36.75 33.65
C ARG A 849 -17.54 -37.98 34.39
N THR A 850 -18.24 -39.12 34.40
CA THR A 850 -17.88 -40.28 35.25
C THR A 850 -18.17 -41.65 34.63
N LEU A 851 -18.38 -41.77 33.32
CA LEU A 851 -18.64 -43.08 32.70
C LEU A 851 -17.54 -44.09 33.07
N LYS A 852 -17.90 -45.09 33.88
CA LYS A 852 -17.23 -46.39 33.87
C LYS A 852 -17.41 -46.95 32.46
N ASP A 853 -16.38 -47.56 31.88
CA ASP A 853 -16.36 -48.10 30.49
C ASP A 853 -17.38 -49.24 30.21
N THR A 854 -18.44 -49.38 31.00
CA THR A 854 -19.38 -50.52 31.06
C THR A 854 -20.78 -50.20 30.55
N VAL A 855 -21.08 -48.93 30.21
CA VAL A 855 -22.42 -48.50 29.74
C VAL A 855 -22.36 -48.07 28.27
N SER A 856 -23.15 -48.72 27.42
CA SER A 856 -23.34 -48.36 26.00
C SER A 856 -24.75 -47.80 25.74
N TYR A 857 -24.87 -46.92 24.76
CA TYR A 857 -26.15 -46.35 24.33
C TYR A 857 -26.41 -46.67 22.85
N ASP A 858 -27.57 -47.26 22.56
CA ASP A 858 -28.05 -47.48 21.20
C ASP A 858 -29.00 -46.36 20.76
N ILE A 859 -28.80 -45.84 19.55
CA ILE A 859 -29.61 -44.75 18.98
C ILE A 859 -30.25 -45.23 17.68
N MET A 860 -31.58 -45.34 17.68
CA MET A 860 -32.38 -45.71 16.51
C MET A 860 -33.23 -44.53 16.02
N ILE A 861 -33.28 -44.31 14.71
CA ILE A 861 -34.21 -43.34 14.11
C ILE A 861 -35.59 -43.98 14.01
N LYS A 862 -36.61 -43.36 14.61
CA LYS A 862 -38.01 -43.82 14.57
C LYS A 862 -38.77 -43.25 13.38
N ALA A 863 -38.68 -41.94 13.20
CA ALA A 863 -39.36 -41.19 12.16
C ALA A 863 -38.60 -39.89 11.88
N TRP A 864 -38.87 -39.27 10.74
CA TRP A 864 -38.39 -37.92 10.44
C TRP A 864 -39.38 -37.18 9.54
N THR A 865 -39.36 -35.86 9.63
CA THR A 865 -40.08 -34.92 8.76
C THR A 865 -39.09 -33.92 8.19
N LYS A 866 -39.52 -33.02 7.31
CA LYS A 866 -38.67 -31.91 6.82
C LYS A 866 -38.14 -31.00 7.94
N ALA A 867 -38.73 -31.05 9.14
CA ALA A 867 -38.37 -30.18 10.26
C ALA A 867 -37.80 -30.94 11.48
N THR A 868 -38.03 -32.25 11.59
CA THR A 868 -37.70 -33.00 12.81
C THR A 868 -37.17 -34.40 12.56
N ILE A 869 -36.33 -34.91 13.46
CA ILE A 869 -35.94 -36.34 13.53
C ILE A 869 -36.31 -36.88 14.91
N GLU A 870 -37.08 -37.95 14.96
CA GLU A 870 -37.42 -38.66 16.18
C GLU A 870 -36.43 -39.82 16.39
N LEU A 871 -35.72 -39.79 17.50
CA LEU A 871 -34.75 -40.80 17.94
C LEU A 871 -35.31 -41.61 19.09
N LYS A 872 -34.94 -42.89 19.15
CA LYS A 872 -35.05 -43.74 20.32
C LYS A 872 -33.66 -43.98 20.88
N VAL A 873 -33.44 -43.68 22.16
CA VAL A 873 -32.17 -43.96 22.86
C VAL A 873 -32.40 -45.06 23.89
N GLN A 874 -31.56 -46.08 23.90
CA GLN A 874 -31.63 -47.20 24.87
C GLN A 874 -30.27 -47.42 25.53
N LYS A 875 -30.25 -47.51 26.86
CA LYS A 875 -29.07 -47.84 27.67
C LYS A 875 -28.88 -49.36 27.74
N GLU A 876 -27.66 -49.83 27.57
CA GLU A 876 -27.26 -51.23 27.71
C GLU A 876 -26.04 -51.35 28.64
N GLU A 877 -26.12 -52.17 29.68
CA GLU A 877 -25.04 -52.42 30.66
C GLU A 877 -24.32 -53.75 30.37
N ARG A 878 -22.98 -53.83 30.59
CA ARG A 878 -22.17 -55.05 30.45
C ARG A 878 -21.17 -55.30 31.59
N ASP A 879 -20.88 -56.59 31.81
CA ASP A 879 -19.86 -57.12 32.73
C ASP A 879 -18.42 -56.99 32.19
N ASP A 880 -17.48 -56.75 33.12
CA ASP A 880 -16.22 -55.99 32.94
C ASP A 880 -14.96 -56.90 32.93
N ASN A 881 -14.01 -56.70 32.00
CA ASN A 881 -12.65 -57.30 32.11
C ASN A 881 -11.52 -56.61 31.28
N SER A 882 -11.70 -55.38 30.77
CA SER A 882 -10.75 -54.74 29.84
C SER A 882 -9.96 -53.55 30.40
N LYS A 883 -10.21 -53.12 31.65
CA LYS A 883 -9.69 -51.87 32.25
C LYS A 883 -8.16 -51.72 32.33
N GLN A 884 -7.36 -52.78 32.37
CA GLN A 884 -5.92 -52.67 32.68
C GLN A 884 -4.95 -52.56 31.49
N LYS A 885 -5.42 -52.62 30.24
CA LYS A 885 -4.50 -52.68 29.06
C LYS A 885 -4.19 -51.32 28.40
N VAL A 886 -4.95 -50.27 28.64
CA VAL A 886 -4.87 -49.03 27.84
C VAL A 886 -3.92 -47.97 28.42
N ILE A 887 -3.84 -47.87 29.75
CA ILE A 887 -3.03 -46.84 30.44
C ILE A 887 -1.51 -47.01 30.21
N LYS A 888 -1.05 -48.21 29.82
CA LYS A 888 0.38 -48.47 29.53
C LYS A 888 0.83 -48.17 28.10
N LYS A 889 -0.08 -47.80 27.18
CA LYS A 889 0.25 -47.62 25.75
C LYS A 889 0.26 -46.17 25.28
N ILE A 890 -0.18 -45.24 26.11
CA ILE A 890 -0.19 -43.80 25.83
C ILE A 890 0.90 -43.18 26.71
N GLY A 891 2.12 -43.09 26.19
CA GLY A 891 3.21 -42.35 26.82
C GLY A 891 2.97 -40.85 26.68
N LEU A 892 2.04 -40.31 27.48
CA LEU A 892 1.80 -38.88 27.64
C LEU A 892 1.76 -38.57 29.14
N ILE A 893 2.95 -38.47 29.71
CA ILE A 893 3.20 -37.69 30.92
C ILE A 893 4.38 -36.79 30.54
N ASP A 894 4.12 -35.50 30.32
CA ASP A 894 5.15 -34.48 30.46
C ASP A 894 5.41 -34.35 31.97
N SER A 895 6.52 -34.93 32.42
CA SER A 895 7.06 -34.68 33.75
C SER A 895 8.00 -33.48 33.68
N SER A 896 7.44 -32.28 33.80
CA SER A 896 8.16 -31.09 34.26
C SER A 896 7.12 -30.05 34.63
N ASP A 897 6.79 -30.00 35.92
CA ASP A 897 6.43 -28.79 36.68
C ASP A 897 6.07 -29.24 38.10
N GLU A 898 7.10 -29.67 38.84
CA GLU A 898 7.08 -29.62 40.31
C GLU A 898 8.16 -28.63 40.73
N GLU A 899 7.77 -27.38 40.94
CA GLU A 899 8.43 -26.49 41.91
C GLU A 899 7.34 -25.71 42.67
N ASP A 900 7.35 -25.95 43.98
CA ASP A 900 7.07 -25.03 45.09
C ASP A 900 5.80 -24.16 45.07
N SER A 901 4.83 -24.57 45.88
CA SER A 901 4.30 -23.68 46.92
C SER A 901 3.67 -24.48 48.06
N SER A 902 4.37 -24.52 49.19
CA SER A 902 3.80 -24.77 50.50
C SER A 902 2.75 -23.70 50.80
N ASP A 903 1.53 -24.11 51.11
CA ASP A 903 0.73 -23.40 52.11
C ASP A 903 -0.28 -24.36 52.75
N ASP A 904 -0.09 -24.51 54.06
CA ASP A 904 -0.95 -25.23 54.97
C ASP A 904 -2.34 -24.60 55.03
N SER A 905 -3.37 -25.39 54.76
CA SER A 905 -4.64 -25.23 55.48
C SER A 905 -5.36 -26.57 55.57
N GLU A 906 -5.24 -27.16 56.76
CA GLU A 906 -6.12 -28.22 57.22
C GLU A 906 -7.58 -27.76 57.08
N SER A 907 -8.36 -28.48 56.27
CA SER A 907 -9.81 -28.54 56.46
C SER A 907 -10.28 -29.99 56.32
N THR A 908 -10.56 -30.56 57.48
CA THR A 908 -11.47 -31.67 57.78
C THR A 908 -12.23 -32.25 56.59
N ILE A 909 -11.86 -33.47 56.20
CA ILE A 909 -12.69 -34.35 55.37
C ILE A 909 -13.84 -34.84 56.26
N ASP A 910 -15.03 -34.28 56.04
CA ASP A 910 -16.28 -34.83 56.54
C ASP A 910 -16.64 -36.07 55.69
N SER A 911 -16.43 -37.23 56.28
CA SER A 911 -16.93 -38.51 55.79
C SER A 911 -18.44 -38.57 56.04
N ASN A 912 -19.27 -38.08 55.11
CA ASN A 912 -20.68 -38.49 54.92
C ASN A 912 -21.35 -37.70 53.77
N SER A 913 -21.23 -38.20 52.54
CA SER A 913 -22.23 -37.95 51.49
C SER A 913 -22.14 -38.99 50.37
N GLU A 914 -22.47 -40.25 50.67
CA GLU A 914 -23.04 -41.13 49.64
C GLU A 914 -24.46 -40.62 49.34
N GLN A 915 -24.55 -39.55 48.55
CA GLN A 915 -25.78 -39.19 47.84
C GLN A 915 -25.74 -39.85 46.47
N ASN A 916 -26.77 -40.64 46.17
CA ASN A 916 -27.14 -41.09 44.83
C ASN A 916 -27.18 -39.90 43.86
N SER A 917 -26.08 -39.59 43.19
CA SER A 917 -26.09 -38.71 42.03
C SER A 917 -26.45 -39.56 40.81
N GLN A 918 -27.67 -39.43 40.28
CA GLN A 918 -27.98 -39.92 38.93
C GLN A 918 -26.93 -39.35 37.95
N GLU A 919 -26.23 -40.22 37.24
CA GLU A 919 -25.23 -39.81 36.25
C GLU A 919 -25.93 -39.12 35.09
N LYS A 920 -25.67 -37.82 34.89
CA LYS A 920 -26.15 -37.09 33.71
C LYS A 920 -25.25 -37.39 32.52
N VAL A 921 -25.80 -37.99 31.47
CA VAL A 921 -25.13 -38.20 30.19
C VAL A 921 -25.71 -37.23 29.17
N THR A 922 -24.85 -36.45 28.51
CA THR A 922 -25.28 -35.50 27.48
C THR A 922 -25.03 -36.08 26.09
N LEU A 923 -26.09 -36.18 25.29
CA LEU A 923 -26.02 -36.49 23.86
C LEU A 923 -25.86 -35.21 23.07
N ARG A 924 -24.73 -35.11 22.36
CA ARG A 924 -24.52 -34.13 21.31
C ARG A 924 -24.99 -34.72 19.99
N TRP A 925 -25.70 -33.92 19.20
CA TRP A 925 -26.13 -34.31 17.87
C TRP A 925 -25.80 -33.20 16.87
N CYS A 926 -25.56 -33.60 15.62
CA CYS A 926 -25.34 -32.69 14.51
C CYS A 926 -25.92 -33.28 13.22
N ILE A 927 -26.74 -32.49 12.53
CA ILE A 927 -27.32 -32.78 11.22
C ILE A 927 -26.53 -31.97 10.20
N VAL A 928 -25.82 -32.63 9.29
CA VAL A 928 -25.10 -32.00 8.19
C VAL A 928 -25.94 -32.08 6.91
N TYR A 929 -26.13 -30.96 6.23
CA TYR A 929 -26.90 -30.88 4.99
C TYR A 929 -25.94 -30.95 3.79
N THR A 930 -25.92 -32.07 3.06
CA THR A 930 -25.11 -32.20 1.84
C THR A 930 -25.95 -31.72 0.64
N ASN A 931 -25.65 -30.55 0.10
CA ASN A 931 -26.24 -30.08 -1.16
C ASN A 931 -25.31 -30.49 -2.31
N GLU A 932 -25.79 -31.32 -3.25
CA GLU A 932 -25.35 -31.43 -4.68
C GLU A 932 -25.63 -32.80 -5.34
N ARG A 933 -26.78 -33.44 -5.10
CA ARG A 933 -27.35 -34.37 -6.10
C ARG A 933 -28.86 -34.16 -6.18
N GLU A 934 -29.38 -34.04 -7.40
CA GLU A 934 -30.83 -33.99 -7.66
C GLU A 934 -31.56 -35.12 -6.93
N PRO A 935 -32.82 -34.91 -6.50
CA PRO A 935 -33.59 -35.95 -5.84
C PRO A 935 -33.77 -37.14 -6.79
N MET A 936 -33.12 -38.26 -6.50
CA MET A 936 -33.58 -39.53 -7.06
C MET A 936 -35.01 -39.76 -6.59
N LYS A 937 -35.89 -40.07 -7.54
CA LYS A 937 -37.29 -40.36 -7.27
C LYS A 937 -37.38 -41.48 -6.23
N SER A 938 -38.35 -41.29 -5.34
CA SER A 938 -38.83 -42.24 -4.34
C SER A 938 -38.77 -43.69 -4.79
N GLU A 939 -38.04 -44.53 -4.04
CA GLU A 939 -38.49 -45.83 -3.51
C GLU A 939 -37.39 -46.66 -2.84
N ASP A 940 -36.13 -46.19 -2.80
CA ASP A 940 -35.07 -46.91 -2.07
C ASP A 940 -34.91 -46.39 -0.64
N LYS A 941 -35.45 -47.15 0.31
CA LYS A 941 -35.06 -47.06 1.73
C LYS A 941 -33.63 -47.57 1.86
N GLY A 942 -32.68 -46.69 2.18
CA GLY A 942 -31.48 -47.12 2.92
C GLY A 942 -30.10 -46.68 2.45
N THR A 943 -29.93 -45.68 1.58
CA THR A 943 -28.57 -45.27 1.16
C THR A 943 -28.36 -43.77 1.33
N TYR A 944 -27.44 -43.40 2.22
CA TYR A 944 -26.99 -42.04 2.48
C TYR A 944 -25.67 -41.80 1.70
N PRO A 945 -25.47 -40.65 1.03
CA PRO A 945 -24.23 -40.37 0.32
C PRO A 945 -23.12 -39.95 1.30
N TRP A 946 -22.35 -40.92 1.82
CA TRP A 946 -21.15 -40.65 2.63
C TRP A 946 -19.95 -40.22 1.79
N ASP A 947 -19.98 -40.51 0.48
CA ASP A 947 -18.93 -40.14 -0.48
C ASP A 947 -18.69 -38.63 -0.57
N ALA A 948 -19.70 -37.82 -0.21
CA ALA A 948 -19.55 -36.37 -0.17
C ALA A 948 -18.43 -35.93 0.78
N PHE A 949 -18.21 -36.64 1.90
CA PHE A 949 -17.22 -36.28 2.92
C PHE A 949 -15.79 -36.69 2.56
N GLY A 950 -15.62 -37.71 1.70
CA GLY A 950 -14.31 -38.12 1.17
C GLY A 950 -13.73 -37.12 0.16
N ILE A 951 -14.57 -36.29 -0.48
CA ILE A 951 -14.15 -35.24 -1.42
C ILE A 951 -13.64 -33.98 -0.68
N TYR A 952 -14.08 -33.76 0.56
CA TYR A 952 -13.60 -32.67 1.43
C TYR A 952 -12.29 -33.01 2.16
N LEU A 953 -11.73 -34.21 1.97
CA LEU A 953 -10.40 -34.53 2.46
C LEU A 953 -9.40 -33.60 1.76
N ASP A 954 -8.63 -32.88 2.57
CA ASP A 954 -7.49 -32.16 2.06
C ASP A 954 -6.45 -33.21 1.63
N ASP A 955 -6.29 -33.38 0.31
CA ASP A 955 -5.35 -34.31 -0.35
C ASP A 955 -3.88 -34.07 0.05
N SER A 956 -3.61 -33.05 0.88
CA SER A 956 -2.33 -32.78 1.54
C SER A 956 -1.96 -33.81 2.61
N SER A 957 -2.95 -34.50 3.21
CA SER A 957 -2.72 -35.60 4.18
C SER A 957 -2.09 -36.88 3.58
N LYS A 958 -1.87 -36.92 2.25
CA LYS A 958 -1.08 -37.97 1.58
C LYS A 958 0.42 -37.66 1.49
N ARG A 959 0.89 -36.56 2.08
CA ARG A 959 2.32 -36.28 2.25
C ARG A 959 2.61 -35.91 3.71
N ASP A 960 2.81 -36.94 4.52
CA ASP A 960 4.00 -37.10 5.38
C ASP A 960 4.04 -38.53 5.94
#